data_AF-A0A6B9F551-F1
#
_entry.id   AF-A0A6B9F551-F1
#
_cell.length_a   1.000
_cell.length_b   1.000
_cell.length_c   1.000
_cell.angle_alpha   90.00
_cell.angle_beta   90.00
_cell.angle_gamma   90.00
#
_symmetry.space_group_name_H-M   'P 1'
#
loop_
_entity.id
_entity.type
_entity.pdbx_description
1 polymer ?
#
loop_
_entity_poly.entity_id
_entity_poly.type
_entity_poly.pdbx_seq_one_letter_code
_entity_poly.pdbx_strand_id
1 'polypeptide(L)'
;MGRGTRGRVVATGVIVLLVVSGMTATVAAAPTLDVTVDGSGVGDGESITVTDDPQLRIEASGESSVESIEVMVGGETRHSFQPDSESFSELVELDIDDGEHEVRIVAEGSGTTEWTATIRKDSDGPRVSYTSPFSGPGQPTGTVVIEHSDATLAADLSDRSGVQLVRIERNYEWTFGGQSQRDRETYRISDPGENFSRPMLFGLGENSLRVEARDVHGQRTTHEITVRVEDAERPSIDLDRFERSGNTLEIAGVAEDNVKVRSLDVRVGRNRKSVLTETSKEPTRERLSAEFESTVQLTGDVQEVTLIATDVAGNTREWTVPIDYRGHIVPTIDIDDEATRIEGDSVAVTGTVTDGQFGRVVVETVDADGNVVSTATAYDGDTTDQVDVRARLGRADGETTVVIRAVDVDGEEHEETLTLDAGGSETATSAETVTPAATDAPSTPAATDAPSTPATTAAPAVDDAPQLALGGTTSRMPVPLPLPFPLSIPLPIPFAGTVVAVVVVGLAMAVSAVGEAGVEPGAGPAATDEPAAGTGESADRRDAASTAGGGTEPRDRERPGGATSTPRSDARGGETAPPPGDNGASPETGRPAGEPANDPSATGETGGSGGAAPEPEPEPEPAVDVTDHLGVGSMADVGADEVASLATELDADETETVATAARVLAALAEERPGLVAGTEAESRLRDLRLDPDPAVSEAASTAVRRLTDE
;
A
#
# COMPACT_ATOMS: atom_id res chain seq x y z
N MET A 1 -121.91 52.84 56.42
CA MET A 1 -121.84 54.23 55.93
C MET A 1 -120.37 54.66 56.07
N GLY A 2 -119.67 55.32 55.14
CA GLY A 2 -120.04 55.85 53.81
C GLY A 2 -119.17 55.31 52.64
N ARG A 3 -118.99 56.08 51.56
CA ARG A 3 -118.66 55.61 50.17
C ARG A 3 -117.21 55.86 49.68
N GLY A 4 -116.74 55.02 48.74
CA GLY A 4 -115.82 55.36 47.62
C GLY A 4 -114.43 54.67 47.63
N THR A 5 -114.07 53.73 46.72
CA THR A 5 -113.44 53.87 45.36
C THR A 5 -112.09 54.61 45.31
N ARG A 6 -111.01 54.20 44.59
CA ARG A 6 -110.77 53.25 43.46
C ARG A 6 -109.29 52.75 43.47
N GLY A 7 -108.96 51.65 42.77
CA GLY A 7 -107.59 51.11 42.66
C GLY A 7 -106.78 51.52 41.42
N ARG A 8 -105.53 51.03 41.30
CA ARG A 8 -104.60 51.20 40.15
C ARG A 8 -103.79 49.91 39.87
N VAL A 9 -103.24 49.77 38.67
CA VAL A 9 -102.94 48.50 37.99
C VAL A 9 -101.64 48.61 37.13
N VAL A 10 -100.80 47.56 37.17
CA VAL A 10 -99.77 47.08 36.19
C VAL A 10 -98.68 48.03 35.66
N ALA A 11 -97.41 47.59 35.75
CA ALA A 11 -96.50 47.36 34.60
C ALA A 11 -95.11 46.86 35.06
N THR A 12 -94.73 45.63 34.72
CA THR A 12 -93.35 45.12 34.87
C THR A 12 -92.70 45.08 33.49
N GLY A 13 -91.70 45.93 33.25
CA GLY A 13 -90.97 45.97 31.99
C GLY A 13 -89.74 45.08 32.00
N VAL A 14 -89.64 44.16 31.04
CA VAL A 14 -88.41 43.42 30.74
C VAL A 14 -87.63 44.20 29.69
N ILE A 15 -86.40 44.59 29.99
CA ILE A 15 -85.45 45.13 29.01
C ILE A 15 -84.58 43.96 28.54
N VAL A 16 -84.77 43.54 27.29
CA VAL A 16 -83.85 42.61 26.63
C VAL A 16 -82.66 43.40 26.12
N LEU A 17 -81.51 43.28 26.80
CA LEU A 17 -80.24 43.79 26.29
C LEU A 17 -79.68 42.76 25.31
N LEU A 18 -79.90 43.01 24.01
CA LEU A 18 -79.44 42.12 22.94
C LEU A 18 -77.94 42.36 22.71
N VAL A 19 -77.10 41.67 23.50
CA VAL A 19 -75.66 41.63 23.29
C VAL A 19 -75.39 40.77 22.06
N VAL A 20 -75.13 41.42 20.93
CA VAL A 20 -74.52 40.75 19.77
C VAL A 20 -73.05 40.55 20.10
N SER A 21 -72.75 39.48 20.84
CA SER A 21 -71.39 38.93 20.87
C SER A 21 -71.10 38.44 19.47
N GLY A 22 -70.25 39.17 18.74
CA GLY A 22 -69.74 38.70 17.46
C GLY A 22 -68.96 37.40 17.69
N MET A 23 -69.53 36.27 17.29
CA MET A 23 -68.77 35.04 17.13
C MET A 23 -67.82 35.26 15.95
N THR A 24 -66.61 35.72 16.24
CA THR A 24 -65.47 35.42 15.38
C THR A 24 -65.31 33.91 15.41
N ALA A 25 -65.67 33.25 14.31
CA ALA A 25 -65.32 31.85 14.14
C ALA A 25 -63.79 31.76 14.12
N THR A 26 -63.21 31.29 15.23
CA THR A 26 -61.83 30.80 15.23
C THR A 26 -61.81 29.58 14.33
N VAL A 27 -61.24 29.74 13.15
CA VAL A 27 -60.84 28.61 12.30
C VAL A 27 -59.80 27.86 13.12
N ALA A 28 -60.08 26.60 13.46
CA ALA A 28 -59.12 25.75 14.15
C ALA A 28 -57.87 25.59 13.28
N ALA A 29 -56.69 25.56 13.90
CA ALA A 29 -55.45 25.42 13.14
C ALA A 29 -55.42 24.12 12.33
N ALA A 30 -54.64 24.09 11.25
CA ALA A 30 -54.27 22.85 10.58
C ALA A 30 -53.40 21.99 11.53
N PRO A 31 -53.41 20.65 11.40
CA PRO A 31 -52.61 19.79 12.27
C PRO A 31 -51.11 20.07 12.10
N THR A 32 -50.33 19.95 13.18
CA THR A 32 -48.86 19.96 13.11
C THR A 32 -48.35 18.56 12.85
N LEU A 33 -47.30 18.45 12.03
CA LEU A 33 -46.54 17.20 11.81
C LEU A 33 -45.14 17.34 12.41
N ASP A 34 -44.70 16.31 13.12
CA ASP A 34 -43.33 16.05 13.51
C ASP A 34 -42.94 14.66 12.96
N VAL A 35 -41.73 14.54 12.43
CA VAL A 35 -41.33 13.41 11.58
C VAL A 35 -39.88 13.05 11.87
N THR A 36 -39.63 11.77 12.18
CA THR A 36 -38.26 11.27 12.37
C THR A 36 -37.99 10.11 11.41
N VAL A 37 -36.82 10.13 10.76
CA VAL A 37 -36.28 9.04 9.95
C VAL A 37 -35.19 8.35 10.78
N ASP A 38 -35.36 7.06 11.04
CA ASP A 38 -34.45 6.23 11.87
C ASP A 38 -34.16 6.84 13.26
N GLY A 39 -35.15 7.55 13.81
CA GLY A 39 -35.08 8.24 15.09
C GLY A 39 -34.42 9.63 15.05
N SER A 40 -33.88 10.06 13.91
CA SER A 40 -33.40 11.42 13.68
C SER A 40 -34.54 12.31 13.18
N GLY A 41 -34.77 13.47 13.80
CA GLY A 41 -35.78 14.42 13.34
C GLY A 41 -35.42 15.04 11.99
N VAL A 42 -36.37 15.11 11.07
CA VAL A 42 -36.16 15.62 9.70
C VAL A 42 -37.14 16.76 9.39
N GLY A 43 -36.61 17.91 8.97
CA GLY A 43 -37.37 19.10 8.64
C GLY A 43 -38.10 19.02 7.30
N ASP A 44 -39.14 19.84 7.15
CA ASP A 44 -39.80 20.03 5.85
C ASP A 44 -38.82 20.67 4.84
N GLY A 45 -38.71 20.05 3.68
CA GLY A 45 -37.74 20.38 2.62
C GLY A 45 -36.33 19.82 2.81
N GLU A 46 -36.07 19.03 3.87
CA GLU A 46 -34.73 18.47 4.13
C GLU A 46 -34.40 17.26 3.24
N SER A 47 -33.11 16.95 3.12
CA SER A 47 -32.60 15.77 2.41
C SER A 47 -31.72 14.94 3.33
N ILE A 48 -31.97 13.64 3.41
CA ILE A 48 -31.24 12.67 4.25
C ILE A 48 -30.76 11.49 3.40
N THR A 49 -29.64 10.87 3.78
CA THR A 49 -29.19 9.58 3.20
C THR A 49 -29.30 8.47 4.23
N VAL A 50 -29.75 7.30 3.79
CA VAL A 50 -29.94 6.08 4.60
C VAL A 50 -29.35 4.87 3.88
N THR A 51 -28.88 3.87 4.62
CA THR A 51 -28.25 2.65 4.08
C THR A 51 -29.25 1.52 3.82
N ASP A 52 -30.36 1.53 4.56
CA ASP A 52 -31.37 0.47 4.60
C ASP A 52 -32.77 1.05 4.33
N ASP A 53 -33.83 0.23 4.42
CA ASP A 53 -35.22 0.71 4.36
C ASP A 53 -35.56 1.52 5.62
N PRO A 54 -35.84 2.83 5.50
CA PRO A 54 -35.90 3.71 6.66
C PRO A 54 -37.17 3.53 7.49
N GLN A 55 -37.02 3.66 8.81
CA GLN A 55 -38.12 3.69 9.76
C GLN A 55 -38.59 5.13 10.01
N LEU A 56 -39.74 5.45 9.43
CA LEU A 56 -40.40 6.74 9.53
C LEU A 56 -41.37 6.75 10.72
N ARG A 57 -41.08 7.53 11.76
CA ARG A 57 -42.06 7.88 12.79
C ARG A 57 -42.79 9.16 12.38
N ILE A 58 -44.11 9.13 12.48
CA ILE A 58 -44.99 10.24 12.11
C ILE A 58 -45.83 10.60 13.33
N GLU A 59 -45.66 11.81 13.85
CA GLU A 59 -46.47 12.32 14.95
C GLU A 59 -47.29 13.51 14.47
N ALA A 60 -48.62 13.40 14.58
CA ALA A 60 -49.54 14.46 14.20
C ALA A 60 -50.34 14.92 15.43
N SER A 61 -50.61 16.23 15.52
CA SER A 61 -51.41 16.81 16.61
C SER A 61 -52.22 18.01 16.12
N GLY A 62 -53.44 18.18 16.63
CA GLY A 62 -54.33 19.28 16.23
C GLY A 62 -55.22 19.80 17.34
N GLU A 63 -55.76 21.01 17.17
CA GLU A 63 -56.84 21.57 18.02
C GLU A 63 -58.22 20.92 17.74
N SER A 64 -58.25 19.95 16.84
CA SER A 64 -59.41 19.18 16.37
C SER A 64 -58.90 17.85 15.83
N SER A 65 -59.80 16.91 15.53
CA SER A 65 -59.44 15.59 15.02
C SER A 65 -58.65 15.66 13.71
N VAL A 66 -57.55 14.91 13.65
CA VAL A 66 -56.86 14.53 12.41
C VAL A 66 -57.72 13.45 11.74
N GLU A 67 -58.25 13.76 10.56
CA GLU A 67 -59.19 12.91 9.82
C GLU A 67 -58.46 11.88 8.95
N SER A 68 -57.33 12.26 8.35
CA SER A 68 -56.50 11.35 7.56
C SER A 68 -55.02 11.73 7.62
N ILE A 69 -54.16 10.72 7.43
CA ILE A 69 -52.72 10.87 7.19
C ILE A 69 -52.33 9.94 6.04
N GLU A 70 -51.75 10.48 4.98
CA GLU A 70 -51.23 9.72 3.84
C GLU A 70 -49.73 9.88 3.71
N VAL A 71 -49.02 8.77 3.53
CA VAL A 71 -47.56 8.73 3.29
C VAL A 71 -47.34 8.31 1.85
N MET A 72 -46.77 9.20 1.06
CA MET A 72 -46.46 9.01 -0.35
C MET A 72 -44.95 8.93 -0.57
N VAL A 73 -44.53 8.05 -1.47
CA VAL A 73 -43.14 7.95 -1.94
C VAL A 73 -43.17 8.04 -3.47
N GLY A 74 -42.43 8.96 -4.07
CA GLY A 74 -42.41 9.17 -5.52
C GLY A 74 -43.76 9.56 -6.14
N GLY A 75 -44.69 10.07 -5.31
CA GLY A 75 -46.07 10.37 -5.71
C GLY A 75 -47.06 9.19 -5.61
N GLU A 76 -46.64 8.03 -5.13
CA GLU A 76 -47.52 6.88 -4.85
C GLU A 76 -47.77 6.73 -3.34
N THR A 77 -49.04 6.65 -2.92
CA THR A 77 -49.41 6.40 -1.52
C THR A 77 -48.97 5.01 -1.08
N ARG A 78 -48.00 4.94 -0.16
CA ARG A 78 -47.49 3.69 0.43
C ARG A 78 -48.27 3.31 1.69
N HIS A 79 -48.58 4.28 2.54
CA HIS A 79 -49.36 4.09 3.78
C HIS A 79 -50.49 5.13 3.89
N SER A 80 -51.60 4.76 4.52
CA SER A 80 -52.75 5.65 4.74
C SER A 80 -53.46 5.29 6.05
N PHE A 81 -53.78 6.31 6.84
CA PHE A 81 -54.36 6.19 8.18
C PHE A 81 -55.57 7.11 8.33
N GLN A 82 -56.53 6.71 9.16
CA GLN A 82 -57.73 7.48 9.52
C GLN A 82 -57.84 7.51 11.05
N PRO A 83 -57.20 8.47 11.74
CA PRO A 83 -57.09 8.46 13.19
C PRO A 83 -58.41 8.83 13.92
N ASP A 84 -59.18 9.77 13.37
CA ASP A 84 -60.36 10.39 13.99
C ASP A 84 -60.08 10.95 15.41
N SER A 85 -58.84 11.37 15.68
CA SER A 85 -58.32 11.75 17.01
C SER A 85 -57.51 13.04 16.98
N GLU A 86 -57.44 13.77 18.11
CA GLU A 86 -56.66 15.02 18.24
C GLU A 86 -55.13 14.80 18.16
N SER A 87 -54.67 13.55 18.29
CA SER A 87 -53.27 13.15 18.16
C SER A 87 -53.12 11.78 17.50
N PHE A 88 -51.99 11.57 16.82
CA PHE A 88 -51.57 10.34 16.17
C PHE A 88 -50.05 10.16 16.32
N SER A 89 -49.58 8.92 16.50
CA SER A 89 -48.16 8.55 16.46
C SER A 89 -48.07 7.11 15.96
N GLU A 90 -47.35 6.89 14.86
CA GLU A 90 -47.14 5.58 14.24
C GLU A 90 -45.71 5.47 13.71
N LEU A 91 -45.17 4.24 13.64
CA LEU A 91 -43.86 3.93 13.08
C LEU A 91 -44.06 3.02 11.86
N VAL A 92 -43.63 3.47 10.68
CA VAL A 92 -43.72 2.71 9.43
C VAL A 92 -42.36 2.51 8.80
N GLU A 93 -42.15 1.35 8.20
CA GLU A 93 -41.00 1.07 7.35
C GLU A 93 -41.33 1.49 5.90
N LEU A 94 -40.37 2.09 5.21
CA LEU A 94 -40.51 2.47 3.80
C LEU A 94 -39.64 1.58 2.91
N ASP A 95 -40.25 0.56 2.32
CA ASP A 95 -39.64 -0.27 1.27
C ASP A 95 -39.33 0.57 0.01
N ILE A 96 -38.07 0.98 -0.15
CA ILE A 96 -37.60 1.83 -1.25
C ILE A 96 -36.35 1.24 -1.91
N ASP A 97 -36.26 1.36 -3.23
CA ASP A 97 -35.06 1.01 -3.99
C ASP A 97 -33.92 2.03 -3.72
N ASP A 98 -32.69 1.69 -4.09
CA ASP A 98 -31.57 2.64 -4.08
C ASP A 98 -31.81 3.85 -5.01
N GLY A 99 -31.39 5.04 -4.56
CA GLY A 99 -31.57 6.31 -5.26
C GLY A 99 -32.34 7.35 -4.44
N GLU A 100 -32.71 8.46 -5.09
CA GLU A 100 -33.42 9.58 -4.46
C GLU A 100 -34.94 9.44 -4.58
N HIS A 101 -35.63 9.53 -3.45
CA HIS A 101 -37.10 9.45 -3.37
C HIS A 101 -37.67 10.67 -2.65
N GLU A 102 -38.64 11.34 -3.28
CA GLU A 102 -39.47 12.33 -2.59
C GLU A 102 -40.47 11.60 -1.69
N VAL A 103 -40.38 11.81 -0.38
CA VAL A 103 -41.35 11.35 0.61
C VAL A 103 -42.23 12.52 1.01
N ARG A 104 -43.54 12.39 0.82
CA ARG A 104 -44.54 13.42 1.16
C ARG A 104 -45.56 12.84 2.13
N ILE A 105 -45.77 13.54 3.25
CA ILE A 105 -46.79 13.21 4.25
C ILE A 105 -47.85 14.31 4.21
N VAL A 106 -49.11 13.93 4.04
CA VAL A 106 -50.25 14.85 4.06
C VAL A 106 -51.15 14.48 5.23
N ALA A 107 -51.42 15.44 6.12
CA ALA A 107 -52.37 15.31 7.21
C ALA A 107 -53.56 16.25 7.01
N GLU A 108 -54.77 15.72 7.04
CA GLU A 108 -56.02 16.48 6.88
C GLU A 108 -56.86 16.51 8.17
N GLY A 109 -57.63 17.58 8.35
CA GLY A 109 -58.54 17.80 9.46
C GLY A 109 -59.21 19.16 9.33
N SER A 110 -59.12 20.01 10.37
CA SER A 110 -59.56 21.43 10.30
C SER A 110 -58.85 22.26 9.21
N GLY A 111 -57.71 21.78 8.71
CA GLY A 111 -57.04 22.21 7.49
C GLY A 111 -56.11 21.09 7.00
N THR A 112 -55.39 21.32 5.91
CA THR A 112 -54.38 20.40 5.38
C THR A 112 -52.98 20.91 5.74
N THR A 113 -52.14 20.01 6.24
CA THR A 113 -50.69 20.24 6.41
C THR A 113 -49.95 19.20 5.60
N GLU A 114 -48.91 19.66 4.89
CA GLU A 114 -48.03 18.84 4.07
C GLU A 114 -46.61 18.96 4.63
N TRP A 115 -45.89 17.84 4.66
CA TRP A 115 -44.46 17.75 4.95
C TRP A 115 -43.81 16.97 3.81
N THR A 116 -42.68 17.43 3.30
CA THR A 116 -41.93 16.76 2.24
C THR A 116 -40.46 16.66 2.62
N ALA A 117 -39.81 15.53 2.37
CA ALA A 117 -38.37 15.38 2.44
C ALA A 117 -37.85 14.54 1.26
N THR A 118 -36.55 14.66 0.96
CA THR A 118 -35.87 13.75 0.04
C THR A 118 -35.12 12.70 0.84
N ILE A 119 -35.50 11.43 0.70
CA ILE A 119 -34.73 10.33 1.26
C ILE A 119 -33.92 9.70 0.13
N ARG A 120 -32.61 9.68 0.27
CA ARG A 120 -31.69 8.97 -0.63
C ARG A 120 -31.28 7.65 0.01
N LYS A 121 -31.58 6.53 -0.62
CA LYS A 121 -31.09 5.22 -0.17
C LYS A 121 -29.81 4.85 -0.94
N ASP A 122 -28.77 4.47 -0.21
CA ASP A 122 -27.47 4.05 -0.72
C ASP A 122 -27.07 2.76 0.00
N SER A 123 -27.54 1.61 -0.50
CA SER A 123 -27.26 0.29 0.08
C SER A 123 -26.09 -0.43 -0.59
N ASP A 124 -25.74 -0.06 -1.82
CA ASP A 124 -24.52 -0.52 -2.51
C ASP A 124 -23.24 -0.01 -1.81
N GLY A 125 -22.21 -0.86 -1.70
CA GLY A 125 -20.87 -0.43 -1.27
C GLY A 125 -19.97 0.03 -2.43
N PRO A 126 -18.83 0.69 -2.14
CA PRO A 126 -17.92 1.23 -3.15
C PRO A 126 -17.52 0.25 -4.24
N ARG A 127 -17.53 0.68 -5.51
CA ARG A 127 -16.96 -0.11 -6.61
C ARG A 127 -15.47 0.12 -6.71
N VAL A 128 -14.69 -0.95 -6.55
CA VAL A 128 -13.23 -0.97 -6.75
C VAL A 128 -12.89 -1.64 -8.08
N SER A 129 -12.16 -0.96 -8.96
CA SER A 129 -11.73 -1.43 -10.28
C SER A 129 -10.21 -1.37 -10.39
N TYR A 130 -9.52 -2.48 -10.17
CA TYR A 130 -8.06 -2.48 -10.14
C TYR A 130 -7.45 -2.28 -11.53
N THR A 131 -6.35 -1.54 -11.59
CA THR A 131 -5.64 -1.15 -12.82
C THR A 131 -4.21 -1.69 -12.88
N SER A 132 -3.63 -2.07 -11.74
CA SER A 132 -2.27 -2.64 -11.62
C SER A 132 -2.19 -3.58 -10.41
N PRO A 133 -1.41 -4.67 -10.45
CA PRO A 133 -0.58 -5.18 -11.56
C PRO A 133 -1.33 -6.12 -12.52
N PHE A 134 -2.64 -5.94 -12.68
CA PHE A 134 -3.52 -6.93 -13.31
C PHE A 134 -3.68 -6.75 -14.83
N SER A 135 -4.04 -7.84 -15.52
CA SER A 135 -4.30 -7.87 -16.97
C SER A 135 -5.61 -7.16 -17.36
N GLY A 136 -5.61 -5.83 -17.27
CA GLY A 136 -6.73 -4.96 -17.63
C GLY A 136 -7.57 -4.50 -16.43
N PRO A 137 -8.39 -3.44 -16.60
CA PRO A 137 -9.15 -2.82 -15.53
C PRO A 137 -10.30 -3.70 -15.03
N GLY A 138 -10.44 -3.82 -13.70
CA GLY A 138 -11.57 -4.46 -13.04
C GLY A 138 -11.18 -5.29 -11.82
N GLN A 139 -12.12 -6.08 -11.29
CA GLN A 139 -11.81 -7.08 -10.26
C GLN A 139 -11.05 -8.27 -10.91
N PRO A 140 -9.83 -8.61 -10.46
CA PRO A 140 -9.11 -9.78 -10.99
C PRO A 140 -9.87 -11.07 -10.65
N THR A 141 -9.88 -12.02 -11.59
CA THR A 141 -10.59 -13.31 -11.42
C THR A 141 -9.58 -14.46 -11.33
N GLY A 142 -9.57 -15.15 -10.19
CA GLY A 142 -8.62 -16.24 -9.92
C GLY A 142 -7.22 -15.74 -9.54
N THR A 143 -6.23 -16.64 -9.65
CA THR A 143 -4.84 -16.32 -9.33
C THR A 143 -4.21 -15.42 -10.38
N VAL A 144 -3.68 -14.30 -9.92
CA VAL A 144 -2.87 -13.35 -10.70
C VAL A 144 -1.42 -13.82 -10.65
N VAL A 145 -0.75 -13.91 -11.79
CA VAL A 145 0.69 -14.23 -11.84
C VAL A 145 1.46 -12.94 -12.16
N ILE A 146 2.50 -12.67 -11.38
CA ILE A 146 3.47 -11.58 -11.61
C ILE A 146 4.89 -12.14 -11.58
N GLU A 147 5.80 -11.49 -12.30
CA GLU A 147 7.20 -11.95 -12.47
C GLU A 147 8.19 -11.22 -11.54
N HIS A 148 7.70 -10.31 -10.68
CA HIS A 148 8.50 -9.49 -9.78
C HIS A 148 7.82 -9.37 -8.41
N SER A 149 8.60 -9.15 -7.35
CA SER A 149 8.10 -9.00 -5.98
C SER A 149 7.63 -7.60 -5.63
N ASP A 150 8.28 -6.54 -6.12
CA ASP A 150 7.88 -5.16 -5.84
C ASP A 150 6.92 -4.69 -6.93
N ALA A 151 5.64 -4.61 -6.59
CA ALA A 151 4.56 -4.30 -7.53
C ALA A 151 3.61 -3.25 -6.94
N THR A 152 3.11 -2.36 -7.78
CA THR A 152 2.13 -1.35 -7.33
C THR A 152 0.71 -1.90 -7.48
N LEU A 153 -0.01 -1.99 -6.37
CA LEU A 153 -1.45 -2.22 -6.36
C LEU A 153 -2.16 -0.88 -6.58
N ALA A 154 -2.91 -0.76 -7.67
CA ALA A 154 -3.69 0.45 -7.96
C ALA A 154 -5.11 0.10 -8.40
N ALA A 155 -6.05 0.98 -8.08
CA ALA A 155 -7.45 0.85 -8.48
C ALA A 155 -8.16 2.20 -8.59
N ASP A 156 -9.10 2.27 -9.53
CA ASP A 156 -10.13 3.31 -9.56
C ASP A 156 -11.24 2.97 -8.56
N LEU A 157 -11.79 4.00 -7.92
CA LEU A 157 -12.85 3.94 -6.93
C LEU A 157 -14.05 4.73 -7.45
N SER A 158 -15.25 4.15 -7.34
CA SER A 158 -16.48 4.87 -7.66
C SER A 158 -17.59 4.53 -6.68
N ASP A 159 -18.17 5.58 -6.10
CA ASP A 159 -19.28 5.52 -5.17
C ASP A 159 -20.12 6.81 -5.31
N ARG A 160 -21.39 6.81 -4.92
CA ARG A 160 -22.25 8.01 -5.01
C ARG A 160 -22.07 8.96 -3.83
N SER A 161 -21.78 8.41 -2.66
CA SER A 161 -21.52 9.14 -1.42
C SER A 161 -20.03 9.46 -1.25
N GLY A 162 -19.16 8.62 -1.82
CA GLY A 162 -17.71 8.79 -1.86
C GLY A 162 -16.99 7.79 -0.95
N VAL A 163 -15.78 7.37 -1.33
CA VAL A 163 -15.01 6.39 -0.56
C VAL A 163 -14.25 7.09 0.56
N GLN A 164 -14.56 6.73 1.81
CA GLN A 164 -13.93 7.24 3.03
C GLN A 164 -12.64 6.48 3.37
N LEU A 165 -12.60 5.17 3.08
CA LEU A 165 -11.51 4.31 3.54
C LEU A 165 -11.22 3.20 2.54
N VAL A 166 -9.94 2.94 2.31
CA VAL A 166 -9.44 1.68 1.72
C VAL A 166 -8.45 1.04 2.70
N ARG A 167 -8.70 -0.21 3.08
CA ARG A 167 -7.79 -1.07 3.84
C ARG A 167 -7.27 -2.18 2.93
N ILE A 168 -5.95 -2.37 2.90
CA ILE A 168 -5.28 -3.43 2.14
C ILE A 168 -4.49 -4.28 3.13
N GLU A 169 -4.79 -5.57 3.22
CA GLU A 169 -4.02 -6.55 4.00
C GLU A 169 -3.32 -7.52 3.05
N ARG A 170 -1.99 -7.64 3.14
CA ARG A 170 -1.15 -8.56 2.37
C ARG A 170 -0.60 -9.61 3.31
N ASN A 171 -0.89 -10.89 3.07
CA ASN A 171 -0.34 -12.02 3.81
C ASN A 171 0.55 -12.86 2.89
N TYR A 172 1.73 -13.23 3.38
CA TYR A 172 2.62 -14.20 2.76
C TYR A 172 3.00 -15.27 3.78
N GLU A 173 2.94 -16.54 3.40
CA GLU A 173 3.27 -17.67 4.27
C GLU A 173 4.35 -18.54 3.64
N TRP A 174 5.34 -18.94 4.43
CA TRP A 174 6.43 -19.79 3.96
C TRP A 174 6.88 -20.78 5.02
N THR A 175 7.76 -21.71 4.61
CA THR A 175 8.47 -22.60 5.53
C THR A 175 9.97 -22.33 5.45
N PHE A 176 10.58 -22.05 6.61
CA PHE A 176 12.01 -21.84 6.78
C PHE A 176 12.51 -22.61 8.01
N GLY A 177 13.67 -23.27 7.92
CA GLY A 177 14.21 -24.10 9.01
C GLY A 177 13.32 -25.28 9.45
N GLY A 178 12.25 -25.60 8.72
CA GLY A 178 11.24 -26.58 9.11
C GLY A 178 10.10 -26.02 9.96
N GLN A 179 10.04 -24.70 10.15
CA GLN A 179 8.93 -24.00 10.80
C GLN A 179 8.14 -23.18 9.77
N SER A 180 6.82 -23.13 9.92
CA SER A 180 5.97 -22.19 9.19
C SER A 180 6.17 -20.78 9.76
N GLN A 181 6.19 -19.79 8.88
CA GLN A 181 6.33 -18.38 9.18
C GLN A 181 5.30 -17.61 8.34
N ARG A 182 4.89 -16.43 8.82
CA ARG A 182 3.96 -15.54 8.14
C ARG A 182 4.50 -14.11 8.22
N ASP A 183 4.36 -13.39 7.13
CA ASP A 183 4.49 -11.94 7.02
C ASP A 183 3.11 -11.38 6.68
N ARG A 184 2.73 -10.30 7.36
CA ARG A 184 1.45 -9.62 7.19
C ARG A 184 1.69 -8.12 7.23
N GLU A 185 1.44 -7.45 6.11
CA GLU A 185 1.39 -5.99 6.05
C GLU A 185 -0.06 -5.52 5.96
N THR A 186 -0.41 -4.47 6.71
CA THR A 186 -1.70 -3.78 6.57
C THR A 186 -1.47 -2.32 6.21
N TYR A 187 -2.21 -1.82 5.23
CA TYR A 187 -2.18 -0.42 4.82
C TYR A 187 -3.57 0.19 4.91
N ARG A 188 -3.63 1.41 5.45
CA ARG A 188 -4.83 2.23 5.61
C ARG A 188 -4.71 3.46 4.72
N ILE A 189 -5.73 3.75 3.93
CA ILE A 189 -5.82 4.93 3.06
C ILE A 189 -7.17 5.60 3.36
N SER A 190 -7.13 6.65 4.18
CA SER A 190 -8.30 7.50 4.46
C SER A 190 -8.50 8.51 3.33
N ASP A 191 -9.76 8.82 3.01
CA ASP A 191 -10.20 9.76 1.98
C ASP A 191 -9.43 9.65 0.64
N PRO A 192 -9.33 8.45 0.03
CA PRO A 192 -8.55 8.22 -1.20
C PRO A 192 -9.04 9.02 -2.41
N GLY A 193 -10.29 9.50 -2.41
CA GLY A 193 -10.92 10.12 -3.57
C GLY A 193 -11.31 9.08 -4.63
N GLU A 194 -11.01 9.36 -5.90
CA GLU A 194 -11.46 8.56 -7.04
C GLU A 194 -10.53 7.39 -7.41
N ASN A 195 -9.36 7.25 -6.76
CA ASN A 195 -8.41 6.16 -7.02
C ASN A 195 -7.41 6.00 -5.87
N PHE A 196 -6.71 4.87 -5.82
CA PHE A 196 -5.53 4.71 -4.97
C PHE A 196 -4.39 4.02 -5.72
N SER A 197 -3.17 4.23 -5.23
CA SER A 197 -1.95 3.58 -5.70
C SER A 197 -1.03 3.29 -4.51
N ARG A 198 -0.62 2.03 -4.33
CA ARG A 198 0.18 1.58 -3.19
C ARG A 198 1.30 0.63 -3.65
N PRO A 199 2.58 0.95 -3.42
CA PRO A 199 3.66 -0.03 -3.56
C PRO A 199 3.49 -1.18 -2.58
N MET A 200 3.58 -2.41 -3.06
CA MET A 200 3.44 -3.65 -2.29
C MET A 200 4.68 -4.51 -2.52
N LEU A 201 5.17 -5.19 -1.48
CA LEU A 201 6.19 -6.22 -1.64
C LEU A 201 5.55 -7.60 -1.48
N PHE A 202 5.80 -8.51 -2.42
CA PHE A 202 5.26 -9.86 -2.44
C PHE A 202 6.37 -10.89 -2.24
N GLY A 203 6.07 -12.00 -1.56
CA GLY A 203 7.00 -13.12 -1.44
C GLY A 203 6.94 -14.07 -2.63
N LEU A 204 8.02 -14.83 -2.87
CA LEU A 204 8.05 -15.85 -3.92
C LEU A 204 6.93 -16.89 -3.68
N GLY A 205 6.12 -17.15 -4.71
CA GLY A 205 4.96 -18.04 -4.63
C GLY A 205 3.68 -17.29 -4.27
N GLU A 206 2.79 -17.94 -3.52
CA GLU A 206 1.42 -17.46 -3.29
C GLU A 206 1.34 -16.45 -2.13
N ASN A 207 0.67 -15.33 -2.41
CA ASN A 207 0.37 -14.24 -1.50
C ASN A 207 -1.16 -14.02 -1.51
N SER A 208 -1.73 -13.71 -0.36
CA SER A 208 -3.15 -13.38 -0.23
C SER A 208 -3.32 -11.88 0.05
N LEU A 209 -4.04 -11.19 -0.82
CA LEU A 209 -4.49 -9.82 -0.61
C LEU A 209 -5.96 -9.81 -0.21
N ARG A 210 -6.29 -9.08 0.85
CA ARG A 210 -7.66 -8.65 1.15
C ARG A 210 -7.72 -7.13 1.03
N VAL A 211 -8.59 -6.63 0.17
CA VAL A 211 -8.82 -5.20 -0.01
C VAL A 211 -10.27 -4.90 0.39
N GLU A 212 -10.46 -3.96 1.29
CA GLU A 212 -11.78 -3.51 1.75
C GLU A 212 -11.91 -2.01 1.49
N ALA A 213 -12.92 -1.61 0.74
CA ALA A 213 -13.29 -0.22 0.53
C ALA A 213 -14.60 0.08 1.28
N ARG A 214 -14.66 1.24 1.95
CA ARG A 214 -15.81 1.69 2.73
C ARG A 214 -16.18 3.13 2.35
N ASP A 215 -17.47 3.38 2.17
CA ASP A 215 -17.99 4.72 1.86
C ASP A 215 -18.15 5.61 3.11
N VAL A 216 -18.69 6.82 2.94
CA VAL A 216 -18.95 7.76 4.06
C VAL A 216 -20.16 7.39 4.93
N HIS A 217 -21.00 6.44 4.50
CA HIS A 217 -22.20 6.01 5.21
C HIS A 217 -22.04 4.68 5.94
N GLY A 218 -20.96 3.94 5.66
CA GLY A 218 -20.56 2.71 6.30
C GLY A 218 -20.60 1.46 5.41
N GLN A 219 -21.11 1.56 4.17
CA GLN A 219 -21.23 0.44 3.25
C GLN A 219 -19.85 -0.02 2.76
N ARG A 220 -19.73 -1.33 2.50
CA ARG A 220 -18.43 -2.01 2.34
C ARG A 220 -18.40 -2.91 1.11
N THR A 221 -17.26 -2.89 0.42
CA THR A 221 -16.90 -3.86 -0.61
C THR A 221 -15.57 -4.51 -0.25
N THR A 222 -15.55 -5.83 -0.09
CA THR A 222 -14.34 -6.61 0.18
C THR A 222 -13.99 -7.50 -1.01
N HIS A 223 -12.72 -7.49 -1.41
CA HIS A 223 -12.15 -8.35 -2.43
C HIS A 223 -11.01 -9.18 -1.86
N GLU A 224 -11.06 -10.49 -2.08
CA GLU A 224 -9.94 -11.42 -1.84
C GLU A 224 -9.25 -11.72 -3.18
N ILE A 225 -7.94 -11.56 -3.24
CA ILE A 225 -7.14 -11.68 -4.47
C ILE A 225 -5.90 -12.52 -4.16
N THR A 226 -5.66 -13.58 -4.92
CA THR A 226 -4.43 -14.37 -4.83
C THR A 226 -3.43 -13.87 -5.85
N VAL A 227 -2.27 -13.41 -5.38
CA VAL A 227 -1.13 -13.01 -6.23
C VAL A 227 -0.04 -14.06 -6.10
N ARG A 228 0.43 -14.59 -7.22
CA ARG A 228 1.50 -15.59 -7.29
C ARG A 228 2.70 -14.98 -7.98
N VAL A 229 3.78 -14.82 -7.24
CA VAL A 229 5.08 -14.43 -7.80
C VAL A 229 5.75 -15.68 -8.36
N GLU A 230 6.04 -15.69 -9.66
CA GLU A 230 6.88 -16.69 -10.31
C GLU A 230 8.17 -16.03 -10.80
N ASP A 231 9.29 -16.75 -10.71
CA ASP A 231 10.58 -16.22 -11.18
C ASP A 231 11.36 -17.29 -11.96
N ALA A 232 11.87 -16.86 -13.11
CA ALA A 232 12.70 -17.63 -14.03
C ALA A 232 13.88 -16.80 -14.59
N GLU A 233 14.03 -15.54 -14.16
CA GLU A 233 15.18 -14.71 -14.50
C GLU A 233 16.38 -15.16 -13.65
N ARG A 234 17.58 -14.63 -13.91
CA ARG A 234 18.78 -14.95 -13.13
C ARG A 234 19.33 -13.65 -12.57
N PRO A 235 19.84 -13.63 -11.33
CA PRO A 235 20.41 -12.43 -10.74
C PRO A 235 21.45 -11.77 -11.63
N SER A 236 21.42 -10.43 -11.67
CA SER A 236 22.52 -9.63 -12.18
C SER A 236 23.62 -9.54 -11.10
N ILE A 237 24.83 -9.18 -11.55
CA ILE A 237 25.94 -8.83 -10.67
C ILE A 237 26.66 -7.68 -11.35
N ASP A 238 26.79 -6.58 -10.64
CA ASP A 238 27.63 -5.45 -10.99
C ASP A 238 28.78 -5.32 -9.96
N LEU A 239 29.87 -4.66 -10.34
CA LEU A 239 31.06 -4.46 -9.51
C LEU A 239 31.44 -2.98 -9.49
N ASP A 240 31.56 -2.40 -8.30
CA ASP A 240 32.12 -1.05 -8.09
C ASP A 240 33.64 -1.11 -7.83
N ARG A 241 34.14 -2.25 -7.36
CA ARG A 241 35.56 -2.45 -7.02
C ARG A 241 36.01 -3.86 -7.34
N PHE A 242 37.13 -3.99 -8.03
CA PHE A 242 37.83 -5.26 -8.21
C PHE A 242 39.35 -5.04 -8.17
N GLU A 243 39.90 -4.92 -6.96
CA GLU A 243 41.28 -4.47 -6.74
C GLU A 243 42.17 -5.53 -6.10
N ARG A 244 43.34 -5.79 -6.69
CA ARG A 244 44.30 -6.77 -6.17
C ARG A 244 45.45 -6.12 -5.42
N SER A 245 45.53 -6.39 -4.11
CA SER A 245 46.66 -6.04 -3.26
C SER A 245 47.46 -7.29 -2.86
N GLY A 246 48.51 -7.61 -3.64
CA GLY A 246 49.40 -8.74 -3.38
C GLY A 246 48.71 -10.11 -3.51
N ASN A 247 48.48 -10.77 -2.38
CA ASN A 247 47.75 -12.05 -2.25
C ASN A 247 46.29 -11.87 -1.80
N THR A 248 45.79 -10.64 -1.83
CA THR A 248 44.42 -10.28 -1.47
C THR A 248 43.73 -9.65 -2.68
N LEU A 249 42.45 -9.95 -2.85
CA LEU A 249 41.55 -9.28 -3.77
C LEU A 249 40.42 -8.63 -2.95
N GLU A 250 40.22 -7.34 -3.15
CA GLU A 250 39.09 -6.58 -2.60
C GLU A 250 38.03 -6.45 -3.70
N ILE A 251 36.80 -6.79 -3.35
CA ILE A 251 35.65 -6.76 -4.24
C ILE A 251 34.50 -6.01 -3.57
N ALA A 252 33.84 -5.16 -4.33
CA ALA A 252 32.58 -4.53 -3.93
C ALA A 252 31.68 -4.38 -5.16
N GLY A 253 30.38 -4.33 -4.95
CA GLY A 253 29.39 -4.31 -6.02
C GLY A 253 27.98 -4.52 -5.52
N VAL A 254 27.07 -4.75 -6.47
CA VAL A 254 25.66 -5.00 -6.23
C VAL A 254 25.26 -6.32 -6.90
N ALA A 255 24.45 -7.13 -6.22
CA ALA A 255 23.76 -8.25 -6.84
C ALA A 255 22.26 -7.96 -6.82
N GLU A 256 21.57 -8.05 -7.97
CA GLU A 256 20.15 -7.73 -8.07
C GLU A 256 19.30 -8.88 -8.61
N ASP A 257 18.03 -8.87 -8.26
CA ASP A 257 17.03 -9.85 -8.65
C ASP A 257 15.61 -9.25 -8.53
N ASN A 258 14.75 -9.61 -9.47
CA ASN A 258 13.34 -9.22 -9.57
C ASN A 258 12.47 -9.72 -8.40
N VAL A 259 12.91 -10.73 -7.63
CA VAL A 259 12.18 -11.26 -6.47
C VAL A 259 12.97 -11.16 -5.17
N LYS A 260 14.17 -11.78 -5.10
CA LYS A 260 15.10 -11.69 -3.96
C LYS A 260 16.41 -12.44 -4.21
N VAL A 261 17.54 -11.77 -4.08
CA VAL A 261 18.87 -12.41 -4.01
C VAL A 261 18.97 -13.24 -2.72
N ARG A 262 19.22 -14.55 -2.87
CA ARG A 262 19.42 -15.49 -1.76
C ARG A 262 20.88 -15.58 -1.33
N SER A 263 21.82 -15.64 -2.26
CA SER A 263 23.24 -15.81 -1.94
C SER A 263 24.16 -15.27 -3.02
N LEU A 264 25.29 -14.72 -2.59
CA LEU A 264 26.44 -14.40 -3.44
C LEU A 264 27.66 -15.13 -2.88
N ASP A 265 28.32 -15.91 -3.74
CA ASP A 265 29.56 -16.62 -3.44
C ASP A 265 30.66 -16.23 -4.40
N VAL A 266 31.90 -16.26 -3.92
CA VAL A 266 33.09 -15.98 -4.73
C VAL A 266 34.02 -17.17 -4.69
N ARG A 267 34.32 -17.69 -5.88
CA ARG A 267 35.12 -18.89 -6.11
C ARG A 267 36.47 -18.52 -6.73
N VAL A 268 37.54 -18.89 -6.03
CA VAL A 268 38.93 -18.71 -6.45
C VAL A 268 39.60 -20.09 -6.50
N GLY A 269 39.77 -20.61 -7.72
CA GLY A 269 40.21 -21.99 -7.93
C GLY A 269 39.29 -23.01 -7.28
N ARG A 270 39.76 -23.69 -6.22
CA ARG A 270 38.95 -24.65 -5.44
C ARG A 270 38.33 -24.07 -4.17
N ASN A 271 38.66 -22.83 -3.80
CA ASN A 271 38.13 -22.18 -2.62
C ASN A 271 36.83 -21.43 -2.98
N ARG A 272 35.80 -21.55 -2.15
CA ARG A 272 34.54 -20.80 -2.25
C ARG A 272 34.34 -20.04 -0.93
N LYS A 273 34.05 -18.75 -1.01
CA LYS A 273 33.71 -17.87 0.11
C LYS A 273 32.30 -17.33 -0.13
N SER A 274 31.39 -17.55 0.83
CA SER A 274 30.11 -16.83 0.80
C SER A 274 30.35 -15.38 1.22
N VAL A 275 29.73 -14.46 0.48
CA VAL A 275 29.77 -13.01 0.68
C VAL A 275 28.41 -12.53 1.17
N LEU A 276 27.34 -12.95 0.50
CA LEU A 276 25.94 -12.73 0.94
C LEU A 276 25.25 -14.08 1.17
N THR A 277 24.43 -14.18 2.21
CA THR A 277 23.56 -15.34 2.50
C THR A 277 22.25 -14.87 3.12
N GLU A 278 21.14 -15.40 2.62
CA GLU A 278 19.80 -15.21 3.15
C GLU A 278 19.65 -15.75 4.58
N THR A 279 19.04 -14.95 5.45
CA THR A 279 18.78 -15.27 6.87
C THR A 279 17.31 -15.60 7.16
N SER A 280 16.38 -15.12 6.33
CA SER A 280 14.93 -15.34 6.39
C SER A 280 14.38 -15.38 4.96
N LYS A 281 13.30 -16.13 4.72
CA LYS A 281 12.58 -16.21 3.43
C LYS A 281 11.51 -15.13 3.23
N GLU A 282 11.34 -14.27 4.23
CA GLU A 282 10.50 -13.08 4.21
C GLU A 282 10.85 -12.16 3.03
N PRO A 283 9.89 -11.44 2.43
CA PRO A 283 10.15 -10.48 1.37
C PRO A 283 10.94 -9.29 1.95
N THR A 284 11.98 -8.80 1.26
CA THR A 284 12.79 -7.67 1.78
C THR A 284 13.34 -6.81 0.65
N ARG A 285 13.06 -5.50 0.65
CA ARG A 285 13.51 -4.57 -0.41
C ARG A 285 15.03 -4.51 -0.55
N GLU A 286 15.75 -4.53 0.58
CA GLU A 286 17.22 -4.60 0.71
C GLU A 286 17.86 -5.85 0.07
N ARG A 287 17.05 -6.76 -0.47
CA ARG A 287 17.48 -8.00 -1.12
C ARG A 287 17.01 -8.12 -2.57
N LEU A 288 16.31 -7.10 -3.10
CA LEU A 288 16.07 -6.94 -4.54
C LEU A 288 17.33 -6.40 -5.21
N SER A 289 17.98 -5.43 -4.56
CA SER A 289 19.29 -4.91 -4.91
C SER A 289 20.14 -4.98 -3.64
N ALA A 290 21.16 -5.84 -3.64
CA ALA A 290 21.94 -6.20 -2.46
C ALA A 290 23.41 -5.85 -2.65
N GLU A 291 23.82 -4.75 -2.04
CA GLU A 291 25.22 -4.33 -1.94
C GLU A 291 26.09 -5.41 -1.25
N PHE A 292 27.34 -5.52 -1.66
CA PHE A 292 28.34 -6.35 -0.98
C PHE A 292 29.73 -5.71 -0.99
N GLU A 293 30.50 -5.98 0.07
CA GLU A 293 31.94 -5.74 0.10
C GLU A 293 32.63 -6.99 0.68
N SER A 294 33.78 -7.37 0.11
CA SER A 294 34.53 -8.52 0.60
C SER A 294 36.02 -8.51 0.26
N THR A 295 36.80 -9.03 1.21
CA THR A 295 38.22 -9.34 1.03
C THR A 295 38.41 -10.85 0.81
N VAL A 296 39.05 -11.24 -0.28
CA VAL A 296 39.26 -12.65 -0.69
C VAL A 296 40.76 -12.97 -0.75
N GLN A 297 41.18 -14.08 -0.14
CA GLN A 297 42.57 -14.52 -0.16
C GLN A 297 42.89 -15.33 -1.42
N LEU A 298 43.84 -14.84 -2.21
CA LEU A 298 44.38 -15.50 -3.40
C LEU A 298 45.44 -16.52 -2.97
N THR A 299 45.26 -17.79 -3.33
CA THR A 299 46.19 -18.88 -2.99
C THR A 299 46.77 -19.51 -4.25
N GLY A 300 48.05 -19.29 -4.50
CA GLY A 300 48.75 -19.75 -5.71
C GLY A 300 48.50 -18.85 -6.91
N ASP A 301 48.76 -19.38 -8.11
CA ASP A 301 48.67 -18.64 -9.37
C ASP A 301 47.21 -18.55 -9.85
N VAL A 302 46.48 -17.58 -9.31
CA VAL A 302 45.10 -17.25 -9.71
C VAL A 302 45.12 -16.40 -10.98
N GLN A 303 44.39 -16.84 -12.01
CA GLN A 303 44.17 -16.12 -13.27
C GLN A 303 42.74 -15.59 -13.42
N GLU A 304 41.77 -16.22 -12.75
CA GLU A 304 40.34 -15.94 -12.89
C GLU A 304 39.63 -16.06 -11.53
N VAL A 305 38.51 -15.34 -11.40
CA VAL A 305 37.61 -15.37 -10.24
C VAL A 305 36.19 -15.60 -10.75
N THR A 306 35.42 -16.48 -10.11
CA THR A 306 33.99 -16.63 -10.43
C THR A 306 33.13 -16.05 -9.31
N LEU A 307 32.26 -15.09 -9.63
CA LEU A 307 31.14 -14.68 -8.78
C LEU A 307 29.91 -15.55 -9.10
N ILE A 308 29.20 -15.99 -8.07
CA ILE A 308 28.07 -16.93 -8.18
C ILE A 308 26.90 -16.34 -7.37
N ALA A 309 25.98 -15.67 -8.06
CA ALA A 309 24.74 -15.19 -7.48
C ALA A 309 23.61 -16.21 -7.66
N THR A 310 22.70 -16.26 -6.71
CA THR A 310 21.54 -17.17 -6.72
C THR A 310 20.40 -16.52 -5.96
N ASP A 311 19.21 -16.53 -6.53
CA ASP A 311 17.95 -16.02 -5.96
C ASP A 311 17.23 -17.06 -5.09
N VAL A 312 16.04 -16.67 -4.61
CA VAL A 312 15.16 -17.51 -3.80
C VAL A 312 14.40 -18.58 -4.59
N ALA A 313 14.15 -18.39 -5.89
CA ALA A 313 13.56 -19.40 -6.77
C ALA A 313 14.56 -20.52 -7.12
N GLY A 314 15.86 -20.22 -7.05
CA GLY A 314 16.98 -21.10 -7.31
C GLY A 314 17.64 -20.89 -8.68
N ASN A 315 17.33 -19.82 -9.40
CA ASN A 315 18.04 -19.49 -10.63
C ASN A 315 19.48 -19.02 -10.27
N THR A 316 20.44 -19.12 -11.18
CA THR A 316 21.86 -18.93 -10.82
C THR A 316 22.64 -18.27 -11.94
N ARG A 317 23.39 -17.22 -11.58
CA ARG A 317 24.39 -16.55 -12.42
C ARG A 317 25.78 -16.91 -11.94
N GLU A 318 26.51 -17.71 -12.72
CA GLU A 318 27.98 -17.75 -12.61
C GLU A 318 28.56 -16.72 -13.59
N TRP A 319 29.41 -15.82 -13.10
CA TRP A 319 30.18 -14.85 -13.89
C TRP A 319 31.66 -15.02 -13.57
N THR A 320 32.47 -15.34 -14.58
CA THR A 320 33.93 -15.50 -14.45
C THR A 320 34.62 -14.30 -15.07
N VAL A 321 35.46 -13.62 -14.29
CA VAL A 321 36.26 -12.47 -14.69
C VAL A 321 37.76 -12.78 -14.52
N PRO A 322 38.65 -12.21 -15.35
CA PRO A 322 40.09 -12.35 -15.17
C PRO A 322 40.56 -11.60 -13.91
N ILE A 323 41.72 -11.98 -13.36
CA ILE A 323 42.24 -11.42 -12.10
C ILE A 323 42.70 -9.95 -12.21
N ASP A 324 42.82 -9.45 -13.44
CA ASP A 324 43.11 -8.08 -13.87
C ASP A 324 41.90 -7.42 -14.57
N TYR A 325 40.69 -7.84 -14.21
CA TYR A 325 39.44 -7.21 -14.64
C TYR A 325 39.37 -5.73 -14.23
N ARG A 326 39.02 -4.88 -15.19
CA ARG A 326 38.82 -3.43 -15.02
C ARG A 326 37.55 -2.92 -15.73
N GLY A 327 36.59 -3.79 -16.06
CA GLY A 327 35.30 -3.37 -16.65
C GLY A 327 34.52 -2.40 -15.76
N HIS A 328 34.57 -2.62 -14.44
CA HIS A 328 34.04 -1.72 -13.39
C HIS A 328 34.58 -0.27 -13.38
N ILE A 329 35.52 0.07 -14.25
CA ILE A 329 36.05 1.43 -14.36
C ILE A 329 35.53 2.00 -15.68
N VAL A 330 34.70 3.04 -15.58
CA VAL A 330 34.23 3.81 -16.73
C VAL A 330 35.43 4.32 -17.55
N PRO A 331 35.48 4.10 -18.88
CA PRO A 331 36.55 4.63 -19.72
C PRO A 331 36.59 6.17 -19.72
N THR A 332 37.77 6.73 -19.51
CA THR A 332 38.04 8.16 -19.69
C THR A 332 38.26 8.47 -21.17
N ILE A 333 37.48 9.40 -21.71
CA ILE A 333 37.62 9.88 -23.09
C ILE A 333 38.09 11.33 -23.07
N ASP A 334 39.25 11.59 -23.70
CA ASP A 334 39.85 12.92 -23.80
C ASP A 334 40.01 13.29 -25.28
N ILE A 335 39.54 14.50 -25.65
CA ILE A 335 39.73 15.07 -26.98
C ILE A 335 40.75 16.20 -26.86
N ASP A 336 41.89 16.06 -27.55
CA ASP A 336 42.94 17.07 -27.62
C ASP A 336 42.42 18.24 -28.45
N ASP A 337 41.98 19.32 -27.79
CA ASP A 337 41.36 20.50 -28.40
C ASP A 337 42.37 21.32 -29.21
N GLU A 338 43.59 21.52 -28.71
CA GLU A 338 44.68 22.20 -29.43
C GLU A 338 45.08 21.47 -30.73
N ALA A 339 44.99 20.13 -30.78
CA ALA A 339 45.30 19.34 -31.97
C ALA A 339 44.08 19.01 -32.85
N THR A 340 42.86 19.02 -32.32
CA THR A 340 41.63 18.70 -33.05
C THR A 340 41.06 19.91 -33.75
N ARG A 341 41.09 19.91 -35.09
CA ARG A 341 40.87 21.13 -35.88
C ARG A 341 40.36 20.88 -37.29
N ILE A 342 39.71 21.91 -37.84
CA ILE A 342 39.23 21.92 -39.22
C ILE A 342 40.41 22.15 -40.19
N GLU A 343 40.62 21.20 -41.09
CA GLU A 343 41.56 21.26 -42.22
C GLU A 343 40.80 21.21 -43.56
N GLY A 344 40.30 22.37 -44.00
CA GLY A 344 39.53 22.51 -45.24
C GLY A 344 38.15 21.86 -45.13
N ASP A 345 37.88 20.89 -46.00
CA ASP A 345 36.62 20.12 -46.04
C ASP A 345 36.63 18.90 -45.08
N SER A 346 37.61 18.84 -44.17
CA SER A 346 37.81 17.72 -43.25
C SER A 346 38.17 18.19 -41.85
N VAL A 347 37.84 17.40 -40.84
CA VAL A 347 38.31 17.58 -39.45
C VAL A 347 39.44 16.58 -39.19
N ALA A 348 40.57 17.07 -38.67
CA ALA A 348 41.60 16.22 -38.08
C ALA A 348 41.30 16.09 -36.59
N VAL A 349 41.08 14.88 -36.09
CA VAL A 349 40.74 14.59 -34.69
C VAL A 349 41.91 13.88 -34.03
N THR A 350 42.29 14.36 -32.85
CA THR A 350 43.25 13.72 -31.94
C THR A 350 42.62 13.59 -30.56
N GLY A 351 42.83 12.46 -29.90
CA GLY A 351 42.37 12.23 -28.54
C GLY A 351 42.89 10.91 -28.00
N THR A 352 42.44 10.53 -26.82
CA THR A 352 42.75 9.24 -26.19
C THR A 352 41.52 8.70 -25.48
N VAL A 353 41.33 7.38 -25.56
CA VAL A 353 40.50 6.65 -24.60
C VAL A 353 41.46 5.91 -23.67
N THR A 354 41.34 6.13 -22.37
CA THR A 354 42.16 5.49 -21.32
C THR A 354 41.28 5.04 -20.17
N ASP A 355 41.84 4.18 -19.31
CA ASP A 355 41.13 3.65 -18.15
C ASP A 355 39.95 2.75 -18.55
N GLY A 356 39.45 1.98 -17.60
CA GLY A 356 38.49 0.91 -17.91
C GLY A 356 39.06 -0.22 -18.76
N GLN A 357 38.16 -1.00 -19.33
CA GLN A 357 38.42 -2.03 -20.33
C GLN A 357 37.33 -1.93 -21.40
N PHE A 358 37.73 -1.82 -22.67
CA PHE A 358 36.82 -1.58 -23.78
C PHE A 358 37.25 -2.32 -25.05
N GLY A 359 36.27 -2.65 -25.91
CA GLY A 359 36.48 -3.46 -27.12
C GLY A 359 36.42 -2.66 -28.42
N ARG A 360 35.82 -1.47 -28.41
CA ARG A 360 35.56 -0.68 -29.62
C ARG A 360 35.63 0.82 -29.33
N VAL A 361 36.23 1.58 -30.24
CA VAL A 361 36.27 3.05 -30.23
C VAL A 361 35.91 3.58 -31.62
N VAL A 362 34.90 4.43 -31.70
CA VAL A 362 34.41 5.08 -32.93
C VAL A 362 34.55 6.59 -32.79
N VAL A 363 34.88 7.27 -33.89
CA VAL A 363 34.95 8.73 -33.96
C VAL A 363 34.02 9.22 -35.05
N GLU A 364 33.14 10.15 -34.70
CA GLU A 364 32.14 10.68 -35.59
C GLU A 364 32.24 12.20 -35.68
N THR A 365 31.78 12.77 -36.79
CA THR A 365 31.45 14.18 -36.90
C THR A 365 29.95 14.30 -37.15
N VAL A 366 29.28 15.11 -36.35
CA VAL A 366 27.86 15.43 -36.51
C VAL A 366 27.64 16.89 -36.90
N ASP A 367 26.54 17.17 -37.58
CA ASP A 367 26.06 18.52 -37.86
C ASP A 367 25.24 19.10 -36.70
N ALA A 368 24.85 20.37 -36.81
CA ALA A 368 24.08 21.10 -35.79
C ALA A 368 22.65 20.55 -35.57
N ASP A 369 22.14 19.69 -36.45
CA ASP A 369 20.87 18.98 -36.30
C ASP A 369 21.07 17.57 -35.68
N GLY A 370 22.33 17.19 -35.37
CA GLY A 370 22.70 15.90 -34.77
C GLY A 370 22.90 14.75 -35.77
N ASN A 371 22.93 15.01 -37.08
CA ASN A 371 23.13 13.96 -38.09
C ASN A 371 24.61 13.61 -38.24
N VAL A 372 24.95 12.32 -38.29
CA VAL A 372 26.31 11.86 -38.59
C VAL A 372 26.70 12.20 -40.03
N VAL A 373 27.68 13.10 -40.16
CA VAL A 373 28.28 13.54 -41.43
C VAL A 373 29.38 12.59 -41.88
N SER A 374 30.17 12.08 -40.94
CA SER A 374 31.26 11.13 -41.19
C SER A 374 31.54 10.30 -39.95
N THR A 375 31.97 9.05 -40.14
CA THR A 375 32.34 8.12 -39.05
C THR A 375 33.62 7.38 -39.40
N ALA A 376 34.44 7.06 -38.39
CA ALA A 376 35.66 6.28 -38.52
C ALA A 376 35.90 5.45 -37.26
N THR A 377 36.13 4.16 -37.43
CA THR A 377 36.54 3.26 -36.34
C THR A 377 38.01 3.53 -35.98
N ALA A 378 38.28 4.00 -34.77
CA ALA A 378 39.63 4.13 -34.23
C ALA A 378 40.16 2.80 -33.66
N TYR A 379 39.27 2.00 -33.06
CA TYR A 379 39.57 0.67 -32.54
C TYR A 379 38.35 -0.27 -32.64
N ASP A 380 38.60 -1.53 -32.95
CA ASP A 380 37.60 -2.62 -32.99
C ASP A 380 38.39 -3.93 -32.94
N GLY A 381 38.38 -4.62 -31.80
CA GLY A 381 39.33 -5.70 -31.52
C GLY A 381 39.07 -6.43 -30.20
N ASP A 382 40.12 -7.09 -29.68
CA ASP A 382 40.10 -7.68 -28.34
C ASP A 382 40.06 -6.56 -27.26
N THR A 383 39.78 -6.90 -26.00
CA THR A 383 39.76 -5.93 -24.89
C THR A 383 41.10 -5.19 -24.73
N THR A 384 41.04 -3.86 -24.61
CA THR A 384 42.18 -2.97 -24.32
C THR A 384 41.80 -1.95 -23.22
N ASP A 385 42.80 -1.33 -22.58
CA ASP A 385 42.67 -0.26 -21.58
C ASP A 385 43.20 1.10 -22.07
N GLN A 386 43.72 1.16 -23.29
CA GLN A 386 44.18 2.38 -23.95
C GLN A 386 44.04 2.33 -25.48
N VAL A 387 43.56 3.43 -26.07
CA VAL A 387 43.55 3.71 -27.51
C VAL A 387 43.94 5.17 -27.78
N ASP A 388 45.00 5.37 -28.56
CA ASP A 388 45.32 6.65 -29.19
C ASP A 388 44.38 6.90 -30.38
N VAL A 389 43.50 7.90 -30.29
CA VAL A 389 42.59 8.28 -31.36
C VAL A 389 43.27 9.28 -32.30
N ARG A 390 43.39 8.93 -33.59
CA ARG A 390 43.85 9.82 -34.66
C ARG A 390 43.07 9.58 -35.94
N ALA A 391 42.12 10.47 -36.26
CA ALA A 391 41.21 10.32 -37.38
C ALA A 391 41.18 11.54 -38.30
N ARG A 392 40.74 11.36 -39.55
CA ARG A 392 40.41 12.45 -40.48
C ARG A 392 39.01 12.21 -41.04
N LEU A 393 38.08 13.06 -40.66
CA LEU A 393 36.64 12.91 -40.93
C LEU A 393 36.13 14.01 -41.86
N GLY A 394 34.98 13.79 -42.50
CA GLY A 394 34.28 14.83 -43.24
C GLY A 394 33.81 15.95 -42.30
N ARG A 395 33.87 17.20 -42.78
CA ARG A 395 33.36 18.38 -42.05
C ARG A 395 31.90 18.65 -42.45
N ALA A 396 31.07 19.12 -41.52
CA ALA A 396 29.74 19.65 -41.86
C ALA A 396 29.85 21.03 -42.55
N ASP A 397 28.80 21.43 -43.27
CA ASP A 397 28.71 22.73 -43.96
C ASP A 397 28.66 23.94 -42.99
N GLY A 398 28.48 23.72 -41.68
CA GLY A 398 28.37 24.75 -40.65
C GLY A 398 29.28 24.48 -39.43
N GLU A 399 28.66 24.51 -38.25
CA GLU A 399 29.22 23.95 -37.00
C GLU A 399 29.46 22.45 -37.19
N THR A 400 30.53 21.91 -36.60
CA THR A 400 30.83 20.47 -36.66
C THR A 400 31.22 19.98 -35.28
N THR A 401 30.45 19.06 -34.71
CA THR A 401 30.77 18.46 -33.42
C THR A 401 31.46 17.13 -33.64
N VAL A 402 32.65 16.97 -33.06
CA VAL A 402 33.36 15.70 -32.98
C VAL A 402 32.79 14.92 -31.80
N VAL A 403 32.54 13.63 -32.00
CA VAL A 403 32.12 12.69 -30.95
C VAL A 403 33.11 11.53 -30.94
N ILE A 404 33.71 11.22 -29.79
CA ILE A 404 34.43 9.95 -29.60
C ILE A 404 33.53 9.06 -28.74
N ARG A 405 33.24 7.84 -29.22
CA ARG A 405 32.48 6.81 -28.50
C ARG A 405 33.36 5.62 -28.18
N ALA A 406 33.35 5.16 -26.94
CA ALA A 406 33.95 3.90 -26.51
C ALA A 406 32.85 2.91 -26.06
N VAL A 407 32.99 1.63 -26.40
CA VAL A 407 32.13 0.56 -25.89
C VAL A 407 32.94 -0.30 -24.94
N ASP A 408 32.55 -0.33 -23.67
CA ASP A 408 33.25 -1.10 -22.63
C ASP A 408 33.06 -2.63 -22.78
N VAL A 409 33.58 -3.40 -21.83
CA VAL A 409 33.49 -4.87 -21.83
C VAL A 409 32.13 -5.43 -21.40
N ASP A 410 31.30 -4.62 -20.74
CA ASP A 410 29.97 -5.01 -20.28
C ASP A 410 28.89 -4.61 -21.32
N GLY A 411 29.22 -3.66 -22.18
CA GLY A 411 28.51 -3.31 -23.41
C GLY A 411 27.95 -1.88 -23.43
N GLU A 412 28.30 -1.04 -22.45
CA GLU A 412 27.80 0.33 -22.38
C GLU A 412 28.58 1.26 -23.32
N GLU A 413 27.89 2.24 -23.93
CA GLU A 413 28.50 3.27 -24.77
C GLU A 413 28.79 4.52 -23.95
N HIS A 414 30.06 4.90 -23.86
CA HIS A 414 30.53 6.15 -23.25
C HIS A 414 30.95 7.11 -24.35
N GLU A 415 30.61 8.40 -24.25
CA GLU A 415 30.98 9.40 -25.27
C GLU A 415 31.46 10.72 -24.68
N GLU A 416 32.41 11.37 -25.36
CA GLU A 416 32.80 12.77 -25.12
C GLU A 416 32.75 13.55 -26.44
N THR A 417 32.46 14.85 -26.35
CA THR A 417 32.22 15.70 -27.53
C THR A 417 33.03 17.00 -27.55
N LEU A 418 33.41 17.43 -28.75
CA LEU A 418 34.09 18.72 -28.98
C LEU A 418 33.47 19.44 -30.18
N THR A 419 32.81 20.57 -29.93
CA THR A 419 32.24 21.43 -30.97
C THR A 419 33.30 22.32 -31.61
N LEU A 420 33.49 22.18 -32.92
CA LEU A 420 34.40 23.00 -33.71
C LEU A 420 33.62 24.05 -34.50
N ASP A 421 33.83 25.29 -34.08
CA ASP A 421 33.22 26.45 -34.70
C ASP A 421 33.88 26.80 -36.04
N ALA A 422 33.10 27.17 -37.05
CA ALA A 422 33.58 27.50 -38.40
C ALA A 422 34.55 28.70 -38.44
N GLY A 423 34.68 29.42 -37.32
CA GLY A 423 35.48 30.62 -37.14
C GLY A 423 36.27 30.68 -35.83
N GLY A 424 36.73 29.54 -35.29
CA GLY A 424 37.82 29.50 -34.29
C GLY A 424 37.49 30.16 -32.95
N SER A 425 36.60 29.54 -32.19
CA SER A 425 36.55 29.64 -30.73
C SER A 425 35.99 28.33 -30.20
N GLU A 426 36.81 27.49 -29.56
CA GLU A 426 36.31 26.25 -28.96
C GLU A 426 35.41 26.54 -27.73
N THR A 427 34.49 25.62 -27.44
CA THR A 427 33.81 25.51 -26.15
C THR A 427 33.63 24.03 -25.85
N ALA A 428 34.50 23.47 -25.01
CA ALA A 428 34.34 22.11 -24.50
C ALA A 428 33.16 22.08 -23.51
N THR A 429 32.35 21.03 -23.58
CA THR A 429 31.29 20.74 -22.61
C THR A 429 31.25 19.24 -22.38
N SER A 430 31.86 18.79 -21.29
CA SER A 430 31.68 17.44 -20.80
C SER A 430 30.24 17.30 -20.32
N ALA A 431 29.56 16.25 -20.78
CA ALA A 431 28.18 15.96 -20.44
C ALA A 431 28.10 14.61 -19.71
N GLU A 432 27.58 14.61 -18.48
CA GLU A 432 27.18 13.36 -17.84
C GLU A 432 25.92 12.83 -18.55
N THR A 433 25.99 11.57 -19.00
CA THR A 433 24.92 10.93 -19.77
C THR A 433 23.63 10.80 -18.97
N VAL A 434 22.51 11.26 -19.56
CA VAL A 434 21.16 10.91 -19.10
C VAL A 434 20.69 9.69 -19.89
N THR A 435 20.41 8.58 -19.21
CA THR A 435 19.96 7.32 -19.82
C THR A 435 18.71 7.51 -20.70
N PRO A 436 18.76 7.22 -22.02
CA PRO A 436 17.57 7.20 -22.85
C PRO A 436 16.80 5.90 -22.67
N ALA A 437 15.48 5.98 -22.53
CA ALA A 437 14.61 4.80 -22.46
C ALA A 437 14.62 3.99 -23.78
N ALA A 438 14.59 2.66 -23.66
CA ALA A 438 14.69 1.74 -24.79
C ALA A 438 13.65 2.01 -25.89
N THR A 439 14.09 1.99 -27.14
CA THR A 439 13.25 2.03 -28.34
C THR A 439 13.54 0.80 -29.20
N ASP A 440 12.50 0.07 -29.61
CA ASP A 440 12.60 -1.20 -30.34
C ASP A 440 13.42 -1.12 -31.64
N ALA A 441 14.27 -2.13 -31.86
CA ALA A 441 15.16 -2.20 -33.00
C ALA A 441 14.43 -2.55 -34.33
N PRO A 442 14.68 -1.81 -35.44
CA PRO A 442 14.19 -2.17 -36.76
C PRO A 442 15.00 -3.33 -37.37
N SER A 443 14.31 -4.32 -37.94
CA SER A 443 14.94 -5.56 -38.44
C SER A 443 15.74 -5.38 -39.75
N THR A 444 16.96 -5.93 -39.79
CA THR A 444 17.86 -5.94 -40.96
C THR A 444 17.33 -6.76 -42.15
N PRO A 445 17.39 -6.26 -43.40
CA PRO A 445 17.04 -7.04 -44.59
C PRO A 445 18.12 -8.08 -44.96
N ALA A 446 17.72 -9.30 -45.30
CA ALA A 446 18.63 -10.36 -45.73
C ALA A 446 19.18 -10.15 -47.16
N ALA A 447 20.41 -10.64 -47.40
CA ALA A 447 21.09 -10.53 -48.69
C ALA A 447 20.40 -11.34 -49.82
N THR A 448 20.48 -10.82 -51.04
CA THR A 448 19.92 -11.45 -52.25
C THR A 448 20.98 -12.31 -52.97
N ASP A 449 20.79 -13.63 -52.97
CA ASP A 449 21.53 -14.54 -53.86
C ASP A 449 20.82 -14.71 -55.21
N ALA A 450 21.59 -14.75 -56.30
CA ALA A 450 21.08 -14.80 -57.67
C ALA A 450 20.85 -16.25 -58.16
N PRO A 451 19.65 -16.61 -58.67
CA PRO A 451 19.39 -17.95 -59.18
C PRO A 451 19.77 -18.11 -60.67
N SER A 452 20.53 -19.16 -60.99
CA SER A 452 20.76 -19.61 -62.36
C SER A 452 19.63 -20.52 -62.85
N THR A 453 19.13 -20.31 -64.08
CA THR A 453 18.12 -21.17 -64.73
C THR A 453 18.74 -22.48 -65.23
N PRO A 454 17.99 -23.60 -65.28
CA PRO A 454 17.53 -24.04 -66.61
C PRO A 454 16.11 -24.66 -66.67
N ALA A 455 15.36 -24.17 -67.66
CA ALA A 455 14.33 -24.81 -68.51
C ALA A 455 13.62 -26.13 -68.11
N THR A 456 12.28 -26.20 -68.28
CA THR A 456 11.62 -26.95 -69.41
C THR A 456 10.12 -27.27 -69.21
N THR A 457 9.33 -26.99 -70.26
CA THR A 457 7.99 -27.55 -70.63
C THR A 457 6.70 -26.99 -70.00
N ALA A 458 5.66 -26.96 -70.85
CA ALA A 458 4.42 -26.18 -70.74
C ALA A 458 3.18 -27.01 -70.34
N ALA A 459 2.07 -26.29 -70.15
CA ALA A 459 0.74 -26.77 -69.76
C ALA A 459 0.03 -27.63 -70.82
N PRO A 460 -1.20 -28.12 -70.53
CA PRO A 460 -2.37 -27.28 -70.86
C PRO A 460 -3.43 -27.17 -69.75
N ALA A 461 -4.35 -26.21 -69.93
CA ALA A 461 -5.45 -25.88 -69.03
C ALA A 461 -6.73 -26.71 -69.30
N VAL A 462 -7.67 -26.69 -68.35
CA VAL A 462 -9.09 -27.00 -68.56
C VAL A 462 -9.93 -26.03 -67.71
N ASP A 463 -10.90 -25.36 -68.35
CA ASP A 463 -11.96 -24.59 -67.69
C ASP A 463 -12.96 -25.53 -66.99
N ASP A 464 -13.48 -25.14 -65.82
CA ASP A 464 -14.93 -25.16 -65.58
C ASP A 464 -15.30 -24.43 -64.28
N ALA A 465 -16.33 -23.59 -64.37
CA ALA A 465 -17.06 -23.04 -63.24
C ALA A 465 -18.55 -23.32 -63.48
N PRO A 466 -19.37 -23.58 -62.43
CA PRO A 466 -19.99 -22.42 -61.81
C PRO A 466 -20.28 -22.53 -60.29
N GLN A 467 -20.25 -21.34 -59.65
CA GLN A 467 -21.13 -20.86 -58.58
C GLN A 467 -21.62 -21.83 -57.48
N LEU A 468 -21.34 -21.46 -56.22
CA LEU A 468 -22.41 -21.11 -55.27
C LEU A 468 -21.89 -20.05 -54.28
N ALA A 469 -22.77 -19.15 -53.86
CA ALA A 469 -22.42 -17.96 -53.10
C ALA A 469 -22.74 -18.09 -51.60
N LEU A 470 -21.96 -17.41 -50.76
CA LEU A 470 -22.42 -16.74 -49.54
C LEU A 470 -21.37 -15.69 -49.13
N GLY A 471 -21.81 -14.46 -48.89
CA GLY A 471 -20.94 -13.31 -48.76
C GLY A 471 -20.50 -13.04 -47.32
N GLY A 472 -19.22 -12.70 -47.15
CA GLY A 472 -18.70 -12.01 -45.97
C GLY A 472 -18.26 -10.60 -46.36
N THR A 473 -19.02 -9.58 -45.96
CA THR A 473 -18.63 -8.18 -46.13
C THR A 473 -17.60 -7.78 -45.08
N THR A 474 -16.35 -7.57 -45.50
CA THR A 474 -15.30 -6.98 -44.66
C THR A 474 -15.52 -5.46 -44.54
N SER A 475 -15.96 -5.02 -43.37
CA SER A 475 -15.98 -3.59 -43.02
C SER A 475 -14.55 -3.05 -42.92
N ARG A 476 -14.32 -1.89 -43.55
CA ARG A 476 -13.10 -1.09 -43.37
C ARG A 476 -13.20 -0.33 -42.05
N MET A 477 -12.20 -0.46 -41.17
CA MET A 477 -11.96 0.56 -40.14
C MET A 477 -11.02 1.64 -40.69
N PRO A 478 -11.30 2.93 -40.47
CA PRO A 478 -10.36 4.01 -40.75
C PRO A 478 -9.37 4.21 -39.59
N VAL A 479 -8.10 4.48 -39.93
CA VAL A 479 -7.07 4.88 -38.96
C VAL A 479 -7.17 6.40 -38.74
N PRO A 480 -7.28 6.91 -37.49
CA PRO A 480 -7.17 8.33 -37.20
C PRO A 480 -5.71 8.77 -37.07
N LEU A 481 -5.37 9.89 -37.70
CA LEU A 481 -4.10 10.61 -37.50
C LEU A 481 -4.25 11.61 -36.33
N PRO A 482 -3.20 11.86 -35.53
CA PRO A 482 -3.24 12.89 -34.49
C PRO A 482 -3.10 14.30 -35.08
N LEU A 483 -3.78 15.27 -34.44
CA LEU A 483 -3.56 16.71 -34.63
C LEU A 483 -3.36 17.37 -33.26
N PRO A 484 -2.47 18.37 -33.12
CA PRO A 484 -2.16 19.00 -31.84
C PRO A 484 -3.15 20.12 -31.48
N PHE A 485 -3.47 20.26 -30.19
CA PHE A 485 -4.13 21.44 -29.63
C PHE A 485 -3.45 21.89 -28.31
N PRO A 486 -3.46 23.19 -27.98
CA PRO A 486 -2.62 23.76 -26.92
C PRO A 486 -3.27 23.75 -25.53
N LEU A 487 -2.42 23.70 -24.51
CA LEU A 487 -2.77 23.89 -23.10
C LEU A 487 -3.44 25.25 -22.84
N SER A 488 -4.50 25.25 -22.04
CA SER A 488 -5.10 26.44 -21.45
C SER A 488 -5.06 26.32 -19.92
N ILE A 489 -4.42 27.31 -19.26
CA ILE A 489 -4.28 27.35 -17.79
C ILE A 489 -5.33 28.32 -17.22
N PRO A 490 -6.20 27.90 -16.28
CA PRO A 490 -7.03 28.83 -15.51
C PRO A 490 -6.27 29.37 -14.29
N LEU A 491 -6.38 30.68 -14.03
CA LEU A 491 -5.92 31.30 -12.78
C LEU A 491 -6.92 31.09 -11.63
N PRO A 492 -6.47 31.06 -10.36
CA PRO A 492 -7.34 31.02 -9.19
C PRO A 492 -8.00 32.38 -8.91
N ILE A 493 -9.24 32.36 -8.42
CA ILE A 493 -9.96 33.53 -7.87
C ILE A 493 -10.07 33.37 -6.35
N PRO A 494 -9.66 34.35 -5.53
CA PRO A 494 -9.87 34.28 -4.08
C PRO A 494 -11.29 34.74 -3.73
N PHE A 495 -12.04 33.90 -3.00
CA PHE A 495 -13.27 34.32 -2.31
C PHE A 495 -12.98 34.62 -0.83
N ALA A 496 -13.50 35.74 -0.34
CA ALA A 496 -13.27 36.22 1.01
C ALA A 496 -14.17 35.48 2.03
N GLY A 497 -13.55 34.80 2.99
CA GLY A 497 -14.27 34.20 4.12
C GLY A 497 -14.87 35.27 5.03
N THR A 498 -16.16 35.13 5.34
CA THR A 498 -16.85 35.94 6.35
C THR A 498 -16.95 35.14 7.64
N VAL A 499 -16.32 35.61 8.71
CA VAL A 499 -16.35 34.94 10.02
C VAL A 499 -17.66 35.26 10.74
N VAL A 500 -18.41 34.21 11.11
CA VAL A 500 -19.52 34.30 12.08
C VAL A 500 -19.18 33.39 13.26
N ALA A 501 -18.91 34.00 14.41
CA ALA A 501 -18.64 33.27 15.64
C ALA A 501 -19.95 32.78 16.27
N VAL A 502 -20.09 31.46 16.46
CA VAL A 502 -21.18 30.88 17.24
C VAL A 502 -20.75 30.82 18.71
N VAL A 503 -21.56 31.41 19.58
CA VAL A 503 -21.35 31.40 21.03
C VAL A 503 -21.91 30.10 21.61
N VAL A 504 -21.03 29.24 22.13
CA VAL A 504 -21.44 28.06 22.89
C VAL A 504 -21.96 28.49 24.25
N VAL A 505 -23.27 28.32 24.47
CA VAL A 505 -23.89 28.42 25.81
C VAL A 505 -24.06 27.01 26.34
N GLY A 506 -23.22 26.62 27.30
CA GLY A 506 -23.31 25.31 27.94
C GLY A 506 -24.58 25.17 28.78
N LEU A 507 -25.34 24.10 28.56
CA LEU A 507 -26.48 23.71 29.39
C LEU A 507 -26.12 22.46 30.20
N ALA A 508 -26.15 22.58 31.53
CA ALA A 508 -25.85 21.46 32.43
C ALA A 508 -27.09 20.56 32.63
N MET A 509 -26.93 19.26 32.38
CA MET A 509 -27.90 18.22 32.76
C MET A 509 -27.55 17.67 34.15
N ALA A 510 -28.51 17.72 35.07
CA ALA A 510 -28.37 17.18 36.43
C ALA A 510 -29.06 15.81 36.52
N VAL A 511 -28.27 14.72 36.58
CA VAL A 511 -28.79 13.38 36.84
C VAL A 511 -29.14 13.24 38.32
N SER A 512 -30.40 12.91 38.62
CA SER A 512 -30.85 12.64 39.99
C SER A 512 -30.88 11.14 40.25
N ALA A 513 -29.89 10.63 40.98
CA ALA A 513 -29.89 9.25 41.46
C ALA A 513 -30.81 9.10 42.69
N VAL A 514 -31.74 8.13 42.63
CA VAL A 514 -32.47 7.62 43.81
C VAL A 514 -31.96 6.22 44.08
N GLY A 515 -31.44 5.97 45.27
CA GLY A 515 -31.00 4.65 45.71
C GLY A 515 -31.89 4.09 46.81
N GLU A 516 -31.95 2.76 46.89
CA GLU A 516 -32.38 2.05 48.10
C GLU A 516 -31.33 1.00 48.50
N ALA A 517 -30.97 0.99 49.79
CA ALA A 517 -30.27 -0.10 50.44
C ALA A 517 -31.25 -1.29 50.65
N GLY A 518 -30.85 -2.54 50.82
CA GLY A 518 -29.55 -3.12 51.19
C GLY A 518 -29.73 -4.04 52.40
N VAL A 519 -29.45 -5.34 52.25
CA VAL A 519 -29.46 -6.35 53.34
C VAL A 519 -28.31 -7.32 53.14
N GLU A 520 -27.58 -7.61 54.22
CA GLU A 520 -26.29 -8.30 54.28
C GLU A 520 -26.40 -9.82 54.65
N PRO A 521 -25.29 -10.61 54.71
CA PRO A 521 -25.28 -12.00 54.25
C PRO A 521 -25.11 -13.07 55.35
N GLY A 522 -24.92 -14.34 54.93
CA GLY A 522 -24.65 -15.47 55.83
C GLY A 522 -23.79 -16.61 55.23
N ALA A 523 -22.48 -16.55 55.50
CA ALA A 523 -21.49 -17.64 55.73
C ALA A 523 -21.49 -18.95 54.90
N GLY A 524 -20.29 -19.30 54.38
CA GLY A 524 -19.86 -20.68 54.05
C GLY A 524 -19.42 -21.48 55.31
N PRO A 525 -18.51 -22.49 55.25
CA PRO A 525 -17.60 -22.93 54.17
C PRO A 525 -17.94 -24.40 53.71
N ALA A 526 -17.11 -25.27 53.09
CA ALA A 526 -15.67 -25.35 52.86
C ALA A 526 -15.29 -26.22 51.63
N ALA A 527 -13.99 -26.48 51.43
CA ALA A 527 -13.37 -27.24 50.33
C ALA A 527 -12.95 -28.68 50.71
N THR A 528 -12.54 -29.51 49.72
CA THR A 528 -11.18 -30.12 49.60
C THR A 528 -11.01 -31.04 48.38
N ASP A 529 -9.82 -30.94 47.77
CA ASP A 529 -8.96 -32.00 47.17
C ASP A 529 -9.35 -32.81 45.90
N GLU A 530 -8.62 -32.47 44.83
CA GLU A 530 -8.02 -33.37 43.81
C GLU A 530 -6.83 -34.20 44.40
N PRO A 531 -6.07 -35.05 43.66
CA PRO A 531 -6.26 -35.63 42.31
C PRO A 531 -6.01 -37.18 42.25
N ALA A 532 -6.22 -37.82 41.08
CA ALA A 532 -5.44 -38.99 40.63
C ALA A 532 -5.71 -39.39 39.16
N ALA A 533 -4.68 -39.84 38.44
CA ALA A 533 -4.74 -40.27 37.04
C ALA A 533 -4.99 -41.78 36.85
N GLY A 534 -5.37 -42.20 35.62
CA GLY A 534 -5.09 -43.57 35.15
C GLY A 534 -6.11 -44.23 34.21
N THR A 535 -5.79 -44.27 32.91
CA THR A 535 -5.94 -45.41 31.95
C THR A 535 -7.14 -46.37 32.04
N GLY A 536 -7.83 -46.62 30.90
CA GLY A 536 -8.37 -47.96 30.61
C GLY A 536 -9.63 -48.09 29.74
N GLU A 537 -9.44 -48.49 28.48
CA GLU A 537 -10.08 -49.67 27.84
C GLU A 537 -11.62 -49.77 27.61
N SER A 538 -12.01 -49.70 26.33
CA SER A 538 -12.96 -50.57 25.57
C SER A 538 -14.38 -50.91 26.07
N ALA A 539 -15.40 -50.43 25.34
CA ALA A 539 -16.62 -51.16 24.90
C ALA A 539 -17.32 -50.31 23.81
N ASP A 540 -17.44 -50.68 22.54
CA ASP A 540 -18.11 -51.83 21.91
C ASP A 540 -19.64 -51.90 22.12
N ARG A 541 -20.39 -51.31 21.15
CA ARG A 541 -21.70 -51.78 20.66
C ARG A 541 -22.16 -51.05 19.38
N ARG A 542 -22.21 -51.80 18.27
CA ARG A 542 -23.41 -52.13 17.44
C ARG A 542 -24.57 -51.11 17.35
N ASP A 543 -25.30 -50.97 16.24
CA ASP A 543 -25.24 -51.54 14.88
C ASP A 543 -26.18 -50.70 13.99
N ALA A 544 -25.80 -50.40 12.74
CA ALA A 544 -26.74 -50.09 11.66
C ALA A 544 -26.09 -50.35 10.28
N ALA A 545 -26.60 -51.35 9.56
CA ALA A 545 -26.24 -51.62 8.15
C ALA A 545 -27.04 -50.66 7.21
N SER A 546 -26.90 -50.58 5.89
CA SER A 546 -26.25 -51.40 4.85
C SER A 546 -26.23 -50.60 3.53
N THR A 547 -25.34 -50.97 2.58
CA THR A 547 -25.57 -51.16 1.12
C THR A 547 -24.70 -50.29 0.21
N ALA A 548 -24.12 -50.74 -0.91
CA ALA A 548 -23.47 -52.01 -1.31
C ALA A 548 -22.76 -51.82 -2.68
N GLY A 549 -21.67 -52.55 -2.94
CA GLY A 549 -20.95 -52.61 -4.23
C GLY A 549 -19.64 -51.81 -4.24
N GLY A 550 -18.44 -52.36 -4.48
CA GLY A 550 -18.06 -53.72 -4.88
C GLY A 550 -17.89 -53.87 -6.41
N GLY A 551 -16.71 -54.15 -6.95
CA GLY A 551 -15.37 -54.29 -6.35
C GLY A 551 -14.34 -54.88 -7.32
N THR A 552 -13.14 -55.25 -6.82
CA THR A 552 -12.12 -56.16 -7.42
C THR A 552 -11.49 -55.77 -8.78
N GLU A 553 -10.21 -56.03 -9.10
CA GLU A 553 -9.20 -57.02 -8.65
C GLU A 553 -7.76 -56.43 -8.75
N PRO A 554 -6.73 -56.97 -8.06
CA PRO A 554 -5.33 -56.54 -8.16
C PRO A 554 -4.45 -57.47 -9.03
N ARG A 555 -3.19 -57.09 -9.32
CA ARG A 555 -2.12 -58.07 -9.67
C ARG A 555 -0.69 -57.55 -9.54
N ASP A 556 0.20 -58.49 -9.20
CA ASP A 556 1.62 -58.31 -8.84
C ASP A 556 2.60 -58.16 -10.01
N ARG A 557 3.86 -57.83 -9.65
CA ARG A 557 5.17 -57.94 -10.35
C ARG A 557 5.77 -56.59 -10.79
N GLU A 558 7.08 -56.34 -10.75
CA GLU A 558 8.24 -57.20 -10.41
C GLU A 558 9.44 -56.35 -9.92
N ARG A 559 10.32 -56.90 -9.08
CA ARG A 559 11.67 -56.37 -8.78
C ARG A 559 12.66 -57.53 -8.71
N PRO A 560 13.74 -57.50 -9.51
CA PRO A 560 15.13 -57.47 -8.97
C PRO A 560 16.06 -56.59 -9.85
N GLY A 561 17.29 -56.21 -9.48
CA GLY A 561 18.08 -56.40 -8.26
C GLY A 561 19.60 -56.31 -8.54
N GLY A 562 20.38 -55.72 -7.60
CA GLY A 562 21.86 -55.72 -7.61
C GLY A 562 22.54 -54.54 -8.33
N ALA A 563 23.79 -54.15 -8.01
CA ALA A 563 24.67 -54.52 -6.88
C ALA A 563 25.88 -53.57 -6.75
N THR A 564 26.44 -53.41 -5.53
CA THR A 564 27.86 -53.08 -5.18
C THR A 564 28.52 -51.80 -5.77
N SER A 565 29.23 -50.96 -5.02
CA SER A 565 30.33 -51.32 -4.10
C SER A 565 30.68 -50.21 -3.09
N THR A 566 31.15 -50.60 -1.90
CA THR A 566 31.90 -49.75 -0.95
C THR A 566 33.31 -50.32 -0.75
N PRO A 567 34.32 -49.50 -0.43
CA PRO A 567 35.49 -49.94 0.30
C PRO A 567 35.42 -49.53 1.79
N ARG A 568 35.78 -50.46 2.67
CA ARG A 568 36.03 -50.21 4.10
C ARG A 568 37.35 -49.48 4.32
N SER A 569 37.44 -48.75 5.43
CA SER A 569 38.62 -48.78 6.31
C SER A 569 38.15 -48.78 7.78
N ASP A 570 38.47 -49.85 8.52
CA ASP A 570 38.17 -49.97 9.95
C ASP A 570 39.25 -49.27 10.80
N ALA A 571 38.85 -48.56 11.87
CA ALA A 571 39.64 -48.49 13.11
C ALA A 571 38.83 -47.99 14.33
N ARG A 572 38.85 -48.83 15.38
CA ARG A 572 38.52 -48.59 16.80
C ARG A 572 38.93 -47.18 17.29
N GLY A 573 38.25 -46.50 18.20
CA GLY A 573 37.25 -46.93 19.19
C GLY A 573 37.71 -46.54 20.61
N GLY A 574 36.84 -45.95 21.43
CA GLY A 574 37.16 -45.55 22.80
C GLY A 574 36.18 -44.53 23.40
N GLU A 575 35.28 -45.01 24.25
CA GLU A 575 34.50 -44.17 25.17
C GLU A 575 35.43 -43.56 26.25
N THR A 576 35.22 -42.30 26.64
CA THR A 576 35.10 -41.88 28.06
C THR A 576 34.74 -40.40 28.17
N ALA A 577 33.78 -40.10 29.06
CA ALA A 577 33.47 -38.77 29.56
C ALA A 577 34.02 -38.62 31.02
N PRO A 578 33.85 -37.49 31.72
CA PRO A 578 34.99 -36.67 32.16
C PRO A 578 35.28 -36.73 33.68
N PRO A 579 36.34 -36.06 34.15
CA PRO A 579 36.50 -35.65 35.55
C PRO A 579 36.52 -34.10 35.76
N PRO A 580 36.30 -33.62 37.00
CA PRO A 580 36.10 -32.19 37.32
C PRO A 580 37.40 -31.43 37.65
N GLY A 581 37.32 -30.09 37.74
CA GLY A 581 38.48 -29.20 37.97
C GLY A 581 38.72 -28.80 39.44
N ASP A 582 39.71 -27.92 39.68
CA ASP A 582 39.71 -26.93 40.79
C ASP A 582 40.77 -25.80 40.63
N ASN A 583 40.43 -24.61 41.16
CA ASN A 583 41.23 -23.46 41.66
C ASN A 583 42.71 -23.15 41.28
N GLY A 584 43.04 -21.85 41.09
CA GLY A 584 44.32 -21.29 41.57
C GLY A 584 44.97 -19.99 41.00
N ALA A 585 44.67 -18.83 41.60
CA ALA A 585 45.56 -17.68 41.88
C ALA A 585 46.05 -16.65 40.81
N SER A 586 45.90 -15.36 41.17
CA SER A 586 46.50 -14.13 40.58
C SER A 586 47.96 -13.88 41.05
N PRO A 587 48.65 -12.79 40.61
CA PRO A 587 48.53 -11.50 41.31
C PRO A 587 48.61 -10.22 40.46
N GLU A 588 48.27 -9.08 41.09
CA GLU A 588 48.27 -7.70 40.56
C GLU A 588 49.65 -7.01 40.51
N THR A 589 49.76 -5.90 39.78
CA THR A 589 50.18 -4.53 40.22
C THR A 589 50.48 -3.64 39.00
N GLY A 590 50.20 -2.32 38.96
CA GLY A 590 49.47 -1.41 39.86
C GLY A 590 49.40 0.03 39.31
N ARG A 591 48.41 0.82 39.75
CA ARG A 591 48.29 2.30 39.54
C ARG A 591 49.03 3.07 40.65
N PRO A 592 49.41 4.36 40.46
CA PRO A 592 48.61 5.51 40.92
C PRO A 592 48.54 6.66 39.87
N ALA A 593 47.49 7.47 39.68
CA ALA A 593 46.59 8.26 40.56
C ALA A 593 47.00 9.75 40.68
N GLY A 594 46.06 10.70 40.50
CA GLY A 594 46.34 12.15 40.61
C GLY A 594 45.29 13.11 40.01
N GLU A 595 44.14 13.25 40.66
CA GLU A 595 43.17 14.38 40.55
C GLU A 595 43.50 15.45 41.65
N PRO A 596 42.82 16.62 41.85
CA PRO A 596 41.64 17.20 41.16
C PRO A 596 41.60 18.76 40.94
N ALA A 597 40.50 19.22 40.31
CA ALA A 597 39.69 20.43 40.60
C ALA A 597 40.06 21.90 40.20
N ASN A 598 38.96 22.59 39.80
CA ASN A 598 38.61 24.04 39.86
C ASN A 598 38.85 25.00 38.67
N ASP A 599 37.74 25.60 38.24
CA ASP A 599 37.51 26.70 37.28
C ASP A 599 37.71 28.09 37.95
N PRO A 600 38.07 29.19 37.23
CA PRO A 600 37.03 30.16 36.83
C PRO A 600 37.26 31.00 35.53
N SER A 601 36.19 31.13 34.73
CA SER A 601 35.64 32.38 34.13
C SER A 601 36.34 33.23 33.04
N ALA A 602 35.59 33.43 31.93
CA ALA A 602 35.37 34.66 31.12
C ALA A 602 36.51 35.19 30.20
N THR A 603 36.28 35.63 28.94
CA THR A 603 35.33 36.66 28.43
C THR A 603 35.20 36.70 26.88
N GLY A 604 34.04 37.10 26.34
CA GLY A 604 33.83 37.63 24.96
C GLY A 604 33.84 36.61 23.81
N GLU A 605 33.11 36.76 22.70
CA GLU A 605 32.39 37.93 22.15
C GLU A 605 30.95 37.62 21.68
N THR A 606 30.20 38.67 21.33
CA THR A 606 28.75 38.65 21.07
C THR A 606 28.36 38.45 19.60
N GLY A 607 27.37 37.60 19.34
CA GLY A 607 26.58 37.59 18.11
C GLY A 607 25.13 37.26 18.43
N GLY A 608 24.20 38.21 18.19
CA GLY A 608 22.80 38.06 18.58
C GLY A 608 21.91 37.55 17.45
N SER A 609 20.87 36.79 17.82
CA SER A 609 19.67 36.59 17.00
C SER A 609 18.43 36.82 17.88
N GLY A 610 17.32 37.21 17.25
CA GLY A 610 16.12 37.68 17.93
C GLY A 610 15.37 36.59 18.69
N GLY A 611 14.82 36.94 19.86
CA GLY A 611 13.97 36.02 20.61
C GLY A 611 12.60 35.86 19.94
N ALA A 612 12.25 34.63 19.59
CA ALA A 612 10.86 34.21 19.58
C ALA A 612 10.35 34.17 21.03
N ALA A 613 9.06 34.42 21.23
CA ALA A 613 8.43 34.16 22.52
C ALA A 613 8.43 32.64 22.79
N PRO A 614 8.53 32.19 24.06
CA PRO A 614 8.36 30.78 24.36
C PRO A 614 6.96 30.35 23.90
N GLU A 615 6.91 29.26 23.15
CA GLU A 615 5.66 28.56 22.85
C GLU A 615 5.03 28.10 24.17
N PRO A 616 3.69 28.08 24.29
CA PRO A 616 3.04 27.53 25.46
C PRO A 616 3.44 26.06 25.60
N GLU A 617 3.77 25.63 26.83
CA GLU A 617 3.96 24.20 27.12
C GLU A 617 2.66 23.46 26.72
N PRO A 618 2.77 22.30 26.03
CA PRO A 618 1.58 21.54 25.67
C PRO A 618 0.80 21.16 26.93
N GLU A 619 -0.52 21.31 26.90
CA GLU A 619 -1.35 20.84 28.00
C GLU A 619 -1.16 19.32 28.17
N PRO A 620 -1.08 18.81 29.41
CA PRO A 620 -0.85 17.39 29.63
C PRO A 620 -1.98 16.58 29.01
N GLU A 621 -1.63 15.60 28.17
CA GLU A 621 -2.59 14.70 27.54
C GLU A 621 -3.52 14.06 28.59
N PRO A 622 -4.80 13.79 28.25
CA PRO A 622 -5.70 13.08 29.14
C PRO A 622 -5.13 11.69 29.45
N ALA A 623 -4.75 11.46 30.70
CA ALA A 623 -4.28 10.16 31.16
C ALA A 623 -5.40 9.11 31.03
N VAL A 624 -5.22 8.16 30.10
CA VAL A 624 -6.16 7.06 29.91
C VAL A 624 -5.99 6.05 31.05
N ASP A 625 -7.08 5.74 31.76
CA ASP A 625 -7.07 4.72 32.81
C ASP A 625 -7.08 3.33 32.16
N VAL A 626 -5.92 2.68 32.17
CA VAL A 626 -5.73 1.32 31.62
C VAL A 626 -6.67 0.30 32.26
N THR A 627 -7.00 0.46 33.54
CA THR A 627 -7.84 -0.50 34.26
C THR A 627 -9.32 -0.33 33.94
N ASP A 628 -9.78 0.92 33.74
CA ASP A 628 -11.16 1.23 33.32
C ASP A 628 -11.40 0.80 31.86
N HIS A 629 -10.46 1.11 30.94
CA HIS A 629 -10.55 0.72 29.53
C HIS A 629 -10.61 -0.80 29.34
N LEU A 630 -9.79 -1.55 30.08
CA LEU A 630 -9.77 -3.02 30.03
C LEU A 630 -10.84 -3.70 30.91
N GLY A 631 -11.59 -2.95 31.72
CA GLY A 631 -12.57 -3.50 32.65
C GLY A 631 -11.97 -4.39 33.76
N VAL A 632 -10.68 -4.23 34.08
CA VAL A 632 -9.95 -5.05 35.06
C VAL A 632 -9.91 -4.38 36.44
N GLY A 633 -9.86 -5.19 37.50
CA GLY A 633 -9.84 -4.68 38.88
C GLY A 633 -8.52 -4.04 39.30
N SER A 634 -7.41 -4.36 38.62
CA SER A 634 -6.09 -3.76 38.86
C SER A 634 -5.12 -4.03 37.70
N MET A 635 -4.04 -3.25 37.63
CA MET A 635 -2.95 -3.45 36.66
C MET A 635 -2.17 -4.77 36.85
N ALA A 636 -2.34 -5.44 38.00
CA ALA A 636 -1.78 -6.77 38.25
C ALA A 636 -2.58 -7.88 37.53
N ASP A 637 -3.85 -7.63 37.23
CA ASP A 637 -4.75 -8.57 36.55
C ASP A 637 -4.59 -8.54 35.02
N VAL A 638 -3.98 -7.47 34.47
CA VAL A 638 -3.62 -7.38 33.03
C VAL A 638 -2.62 -8.46 32.66
N GLY A 639 -2.99 -9.30 31.70
CA GLY A 639 -2.21 -10.40 31.15
C GLY A 639 -2.08 -10.32 29.63
N ALA A 640 -1.82 -11.48 29.00
CA ALA A 640 -1.62 -11.56 27.56
C ALA A 640 -2.93 -11.46 26.76
N ASP A 641 -4.07 -11.85 27.34
CA ASP A 641 -5.37 -11.82 26.69
C ASP A 641 -5.88 -10.38 26.52
N GLU A 642 -5.65 -9.51 27.52
CA GLU A 642 -5.95 -8.08 27.45
C GLU A 642 -5.04 -7.36 26.44
N VAL A 643 -3.75 -7.71 26.38
CA VAL A 643 -2.83 -7.19 25.35
C VAL A 643 -3.26 -7.63 23.95
N ALA A 644 -3.74 -8.86 23.77
CA ALA A 644 -4.28 -9.32 22.49
C ALA A 644 -5.59 -8.60 22.11
N SER A 645 -6.43 -8.24 23.09
CA SER A 645 -7.61 -7.39 22.86
C SER A 645 -7.20 -5.99 22.37
N LEU A 646 -6.27 -5.32 23.06
CA LEU A 646 -5.73 -4.03 22.63
C LEU A 646 -5.05 -4.10 21.25
N ALA A 647 -4.34 -5.19 20.97
CA ALA A 647 -3.75 -5.42 19.65
C ALA A 647 -4.82 -5.56 18.56
N THR A 648 -6.00 -6.08 18.89
CA THR A 648 -7.16 -6.13 17.98
C THR A 648 -7.81 -4.74 17.83
N GLU A 649 -7.85 -3.93 18.89
CA GLU A 649 -8.33 -2.54 18.84
C GLU A 649 -7.42 -1.60 18.03
N LEU A 650 -6.11 -1.89 17.93
CA LEU A 650 -5.22 -1.21 16.98
C LEU A 650 -5.59 -1.44 15.51
N ASP A 651 -6.33 -2.52 15.20
CA ASP A 651 -6.85 -2.82 13.86
C ASP A 651 -8.26 -2.22 13.61
N ALA A 652 -8.79 -1.40 14.53
CA ALA A 652 -10.16 -0.86 14.47
C ALA A 652 -10.37 0.19 13.36
N ASP A 653 -11.61 0.32 12.91
CA ASP A 653 -11.99 1.30 11.89
C ASP A 653 -11.95 2.75 12.43
N GLU A 654 -12.26 2.93 13.72
CA GLU A 654 -12.36 4.22 14.38
C GLU A 654 -10.98 4.72 14.84
N THR A 655 -10.52 5.83 14.27
CA THR A 655 -9.22 6.44 14.59
C THR A 655 -9.06 6.76 16.09
N GLU A 656 -10.16 7.16 16.75
CA GLU A 656 -10.16 7.42 18.19
C GLU A 656 -9.95 6.14 19.01
N THR A 657 -10.52 5.00 18.59
CA THR A 657 -10.27 3.68 19.19
C THR A 657 -8.82 3.26 19.02
N VAL A 658 -8.26 3.38 17.80
CA VAL A 658 -6.85 3.04 17.52
C VAL A 658 -5.90 3.91 18.35
N ALA A 659 -6.11 5.22 18.38
CA ALA A 659 -5.31 6.14 19.18
C ALA A 659 -5.46 5.87 20.69
N THR A 660 -6.66 5.50 21.16
CA THR A 660 -6.89 5.14 22.57
C THR A 660 -6.17 3.83 22.93
N ALA A 661 -6.32 2.77 22.13
CA ALA A 661 -5.62 1.51 22.32
C ALA A 661 -4.08 1.70 22.29
N ALA A 662 -3.58 2.56 21.39
CA ALA A 662 -2.16 2.93 21.36
C ALA A 662 -1.69 3.67 22.63
N ARG A 663 -2.50 4.60 23.17
CA ARG A 663 -2.22 5.26 24.46
C ARG A 663 -2.27 4.29 25.65
N VAL A 664 -3.23 3.37 25.68
CA VAL A 664 -3.35 2.32 26.71
C VAL A 664 -2.13 1.40 26.67
N LEU A 665 -1.72 0.94 25.48
CA LEU A 665 -0.49 0.17 25.31
C LEU A 665 0.77 0.96 25.67
N ALA A 666 0.80 2.27 25.39
CA ALA A 666 1.90 3.14 25.82
C ALA A 666 1.99 3.24 27.34
N ALA A 667 0.87 3.29 28.07
CA ALA A 667 0.86 3.28 29.53
C ALA A 667 1.24 1.90 30.10
N LEU A 668 0.75 0.82 29.48
CA LEU A 668 1.11 -0.55 29.85
C LEU A 668 2.61 -0.85 29.61
N ALA A 669 3.19 -0.30 28.54
CA ALA A 669 4.62 -0.38 28.26
C ALA A 669 5.48 0.34 29.31
N GLU A 670 4.98 1.43 29.91
CA GLU A 670 5.70 2.18 30.96
C GLU A 670 5.77 1.39 32.29
N GLU A 671 4.69 0.69 32.67
CA GLU A 671 4.64 -0.05 33.94
C GLU A 671 5.07 -1.52 33.81
N ARG A 672 4.82 -2.17 32.66
CA ARG A 672 5.00 -3.60 32.43
C ARG A 672 5.48 -3.90 30.99
N PRO A 673 6.65 -3.39 30.55
CA PRO A 673 7.11 -3.49 29.16
C PRO A 673 7.12 -4.92 28.61
N GLY A 674 7.53 -5.89 29.43
CA GLY A 674 7.56 -7.32 29.07
C GLY A 674 6.20 -7.99 28.81
N LEU A 675 5.07 -7.29 28.92
CA LEU A 675 3.76 -7.75 28.43
C LEU A 675 3.51 -7.35 26.97
N VAL A 676 4.13 -6.28 26.49
CA VAL A 676 3.91 -5.72 25.13
C VAL A 676 5.12 -6.03 24.23
N ALA A 677 6.34 -6.00 24.77
CA ALA A 677 7.57 -6.30 24.06
C ALA A 677 7.57 -7.72 23.47
N GLY A 678 7.91 -7.84 22.18
CA GLY A 678 7.93 -9.10 21.44
C GLY A 678 6.55 -9.69 21.14
N THR A 679 5.48 -8.91 21.30
CA THR A 679 4.09 -9.33 20.95
C THR A 679 3.61 -8.67 19.65
N GLU A 680 2.50 -9.18 19.11
CA GLU A 680 1.83 -8.59 17.94
C GLU A 680 1.40 -7.12 18.15
N ALA A 681 1.18 -6.71 19.42
CA ALA A 681 0.87 -5.32 19.77
C ALA A 681 2.06 -4.38 19.48
N GLU A 682 3.29 -4.78 19.82
CA GLU A 682 4.49 -3.99 19.49
C GLU A 682 4.66 -3.85 17.98
N SER A 683 4.46 -4.93 17.22
CA SER A 683 4.57 -4.88 15.75
C SER A 683 3.60 -3.88 15.14
N ARG A 684 2.31 -3.95 15.50
CA ARG A 684 1.29 -2.98 15.06
C ARG A 684 1.65 -1.55 15.47
N LEU A 685 2.12 -1.33 16.70
CA LEU A 685 2.55 -0.01 17.15
C LEU A 685 3.74 0.54 16.36
N ARG A 686 4.64 -0.30 15.85
CA ARG A 686 5.74 0.14 14.97
C ARG A 686 5.23 0.60 13.61
N ASP A 687 4.28 -0.12 13.02
CA ASP A 687 3.67 0.24 11.72
C ASP A 687 2.86 1.55 11.83
N LEU A 688 2.05 1.68 12.89
CA LEU A 688 1.21 2.85 13.15
C LEU A 688 2.01 4.15 13.43
N ARG A 689 3.33 4.08 13.63
CA ARG A 689 4.19 5.30 13.66
C ARG A 689 4.15 6.07 12.35
N LEU A 690 3.82 5.41 11.24
CA LEU A 690 3.70 6.00 9.91
C LEU A 690 2.24 6.20 9.48
N ASP A 691 1.28 6.09 10.42
CA ASP A 691 -0.12 6.38 10.14
C ASP A 691 -0.30 7.86 9.76
N PRO A 692 -1.14 8.18 8.74
CA PRO A 692 -1.39 9.57 8.34
C PRO A 692 -2.13 10.40 9.40
N ASP A 693 -2.82 9.79 10.37
CA ASP A 693 -3.42 10.51 11.47
C ASP A 693 -2.38 10.86 12.56
N PRO A 694 -2.21 12.14 12.91
CA PRO A 694 -1.18 12.55 13.87
C PRO A 694 -1.43 12.02 15.28
N ALA A 695 -2.69 11.84 15.71
CA ALA A 695 -2.99 11.33 17.05
C ALA A 695 -2.67 9.82 17.17
N VAL A 696 -2.86 9.07 16.09
CA VAL A 696 -2.43 7.66 16.01
C VAL A 696 -0.91 7.55 15.95
N SER A 697 -0.26 8.29 15.04
CA SER A 697 1.20 8.27 14.88
C SER A 697 1.95 8.72 16.14
N GLU A 698 1.46 9.73 16.85
CA GLU A 698 2.06 10.24 18.09
C GLU A 698 1.87 9.26 19.26
N ALA A 699 0.67 8.68 19.43
CA ALA A 699 0.41 7.67 20.45
C ALA A 699 1.25 6.41 20.21
N ALA A 700 1.28 5.91 18.97
CA ALA A 700 2.08 4.75 18.58
C ALA A 700 3.58 4.99 18.74
N SER A 701 4.08 6.16 18.32
CA SER A 701 5.48 6.57 18.53
C SER A 701 5.85 6.68 20.01
N THR A 702 4.93 7.12 20.86
CA THR A 702 5.15 7.19 22.31
C THR A 702 5.16 5.80 22.95
N ALA A 703 4.30 4.88 22.52
CA ALA A 703 4.32 3.49 22.96
C ALA A 703 5.64 2.80 22.59
N VAL A 704 6.08 2.90 21.33
CA VAL A 704 7.34 2.28 20.87
C VAL A 704 8.55 2.89 21.56
N ARG A 705 8.56 4.22 21.82
CA ARG A 705 9.63 4.87 22.59
C ARG A 705 9.79 4.25 23.97
N ARG A 706 8.69 4.09 24.71
CA ARG A 706 8.67 3.48 26.05
C ARG A 706 9.11 2.01 26.07
N LEU A 707 8.92 1.28 24.97
CA LEU A 707 9.45 -0.08 24.80
C LEU A 707 10.96 -0.15 24.48
N THR A 708 11.59 0.99 24.14
CA THR A 708 13.00 1.05 23.69
C THR A 708 13.94 1.68 24.73
N ASP A 709 13.42 2.24 25.82
CA ASP A 709 14.20 2.95 26.85
C ASP A 709 14.71 2.05 28.02
N GLU A 710 14.76 0.72 27.85
CA GLU A 710 15.38 -0.27 28.80
C GLU A 710 16.78 -0.76 28.37
#